data_AF-A0A971S4R9-F1
#
_entry.id   AF-A0A971S4R9-F1
#
_cell.length_a   1.000
_cell.length_b   1.000
_cell.length_c   1.000
_cell.angle_alpha   90.00
_cell.angle_beta   90.00
_cell.angle_gamma   90.00
#
_symmetry.space_group_name_H-M   'P 1'
#
loop_
_entity.id
_entity.type
_entity.pdbx_description
1 polymer ?
#
loop_
_entity_poly.entity_id
_entity_poly.type
_entity_poly.pdbx_seq_one_letter_code
_entity_poly.pdbx_strand_id
1 'polypeptide(L)'
;MRISKIFFFFLLGLVLFFSHNIIVLAETSVEELGNKFGYYDGLLEGYRYIDVDQAPNPRDLLDIQDIEEKYEYYLKDHSTAYRASFISAYYTGFQEGYNEIINTGSNPDDNDIDYVNKYTHYADILGLLMGEIYGFRDYYLNNNANPDKAIPSSDTINKIFKLNRLNSNDRHLFMNTFKSKFKEGYEGGYAKASFEPMRTSLDEGLYHGEYFGKILGGAHGARDYLEGKTRNYKRDIPSDQNIIKDFYLNDDGNEYRQGFLIGFRRAYEESYNENYRTMNVEIHRGAFERGYEHGKISGKVKGELKAYEDFHLQLENDWSKHYPSQGSLLKEYGLNSESIRYREGFFSGFLAGLAEGYGNKYQELREKTLNIKTKLEELPLFGGEVNSLDGGLLLRVDKGTFYNPIVITIDTLPDGYFPLEKDYIKASNFYKINIINKSNEVDKKKDIELRFEYYGKDNGGVYKLSNGQWIYLPSYVGDGYIKTYVKPNSLKKEKNVFAVFIDKNYNVIHDIRKHWAKEEIIAFQRRGLVSGYTDNSFKPEKEISRYEFLSLLSRVYQWEIEGENSDIKFSHLLKYAKEKAYIETWEDDLSKASAGISYREVESIMRKILEDDNFHWYNVSAKILYEKNHRSKYYNSPDNFITRSEAVYMLYILNEWRY
;
A
#
# COMPACT_ATOMS: atom_id res chain seq x y z
N MET A 1 9.68 70.97 4.05
CA MET A 1 9.89 71.81 5.25
C MET A 1 9.06 71.24 6.39
N ARG A 2 9.72 70.57 7.34
CA ARG A 2 9.41 70.28 8.76
C ARG A 2 8.03 69.69 9.15
N ILE A 3 7.98 68.40 9.56
CA ILE A 3 8.05 67.85 10.97
C ILE A 3 6.63 67.77 11.60
N SER A 4 6.13 66.75 12.33
CA SER A 4 6.52 65.38 12.72
C SER A 4 5.47 64.79 13.71
N LYS A 5 5.55 63.47 13.96
CA LYS A 5 5.10 62.66 15.15
C LYS A 5 3.69 62.05 15.10
N ILE A 6 3.46 60.73 15.06
CA ILE A 6 4.00 59.52 15.76
C ILE A 6 3.70 59.48 17.28
N PHE A 7 2.76 58.56 17.64
CA PHE A 7 2.66 57.70 18.85
C PHE A 7 2.46 58.38 20.23
N PHE A 8 1.71 57.88 21.23
CA PHE A 8 0.90 56.65 21.46
C PHE A 8 0.26 56.77 22.87
N PHE A 9 -0.75 55.93 23.19
CA PHE A 9 -1.36 55.58 24.50
C PHE A 9 -2.71 56.25 24.83
N PHE A 10 -3.74 55.55 25.31
CA PHE A 10 -3.82 54.18 25.86
C PHE A 10 -5.23 53.60 25.65
N LEU A 11 -5.23 52.36 25.18
CA LEU A 11 -6.16 51.26 25.40
C LEU A 11 -7.23 51.43 26.52
N LEU A 12 -8.41 50.88 26.19
CA LEU A 12 -9.24 50.02 27.04
C LEU A 12 -10.30 50.68 27.95
N GLY A 13 -11.47 50.91 27.35
CA GLY A 13 -12.76 50.75 28.01
C GLY A 13 -13.62 49.84 27.15
N LEU A 14 -13.60 48.54 27.47
CA LEU A 14 -14.45 47.44 27.03
C LEU A 14 -15.73 47.83 26.26
N VAL A 15 -15.91 47.35 25.03
CA VAL A 15 -16.59 46.08 24.72
C VAL A 15 -18.10 46.15 25.02
N LEU A 16 -18.85 46.16 23.90
CA LEU A 16 -20.24 45.73 23.72
C LEU A 16 -21.34 46.65 24.30
N PHE A 17 -22.06 47.34 23.43
CA PHE A 17 -23.31 46.83 22.84
C PHE A 17 -23.88 47.83 21.83
N PHE A 18 -23.96 47.41 20.55
CA PHE A 18 -25.01 47.66 19.53
C PHE A 18 -25.46 49.12 19.24
N SER A 19 -25.77 49.56 18.01
CA SER A 19 -25.85 48.95 16.68
C SER A 19 -26.37 50.00 15.70
N HIS A 20 -25.89 49.94 14.45
CA HIS A 20 -26.57 50.31 13.20
C HIS A 20 -26.88 51.79 12.91
N ASN A 21 -26.14 52.35 11.95
CA ASN A 21 -26.65 52.63 10.60
C ASN A 21 -25.62 53.42 9.78
N ILE A 22 -24.80 52.74 8.95
CA ILE A 22 -24.29 53.30 7.69
C ILE A 22 -24.23 52.14 6.66
N ILE A 23 -25.04 52.26 5.62
CA ILE A 23 -24.98 51.54 4.33
C ILE A 23 -24.80 52.69 3.31
N VAL A 24 -23.89 52.66 2.32
CA VAL A 24 -24.12 52.14 0.95
C VAL A 24 -22.83 52.32 0.09
N LEU A 25 -22.26 51.17 -0.36
CA LEU A 25 -21.48 50.87 -1.59
C LEU A 25 -20.07 51.51 -1.76
N ALA A 26 -18.95 50.80 -1.91
CA ALA A 26 -18.66 49.39 -2.24
C ALA A 26 -17.50 48.88 -1.37
N GLU A 27 -17.83 48.20 -0.28
CA GLU A 27 -16.87 47.44 0.52
C GLU A 27 -16.74 46.07 -0.15
N THR A 28 -15.61 45.75 -0.78
CA THR A 28 -15.31 44.32 -0.96
C THR A 28 -15.09 43.77 0.42
N SER A 29 -16.15 43.20 0.98
CA SER A 29 -16.19 42.75 2.35
C SER A 29 -15.07 41.74 2.58
N VAL A 30 -14.66 41.58 3.84
CA VAL A 30 -13.75 40.51 4.23
C VAL A 30 -14.25 39.13 3.76
N GLU A 31 -15.56 39.01 3.52
CA GLU A 31 -16.22 37.86 2.91
C GLU A 31 -15.89 37.72 1.40
N GLU A 32 -15.84 38.80 0.63
CA GLU A 32 -15.49 38.77 -0.80
C GLU A 32 -14.04 38.34 -1.07
N LEU A 33 -13.11 38.69 -0.17
CA LEU A 33 -11.72 38.24 -0.24
C LEU A 33 -11.57 36.77 0.13
N GLY A 34 -12.25 36.33 1.20
CA GLY A 34 -12.34 34.90 1.51
C GLY A 34 -12.89 34.14 0.31
N ASN A 35 -13.98 34.63 -0.28
CA ASN A 35 -14.60 34.01 -1.44
C ASN A 35 -13.63 33.86 -2.62
N LYS A 36 -12.85 34.89 -2.95
CA LYS A 36 -11.95 34.84 -4.10
C LYS A 36 -10.80 33.84 -3.92
N PHE A 37 -10.13 33.84 -2.78
CA PHE A 37 -9.00 32.93 -2.53
C PHE A 37 -9.43 31.49 -2.31
N GLY A 38 -10.54 31.30 -1.58
CA GLY A 38 -11.17 29.99 -1.45
C GLY A 38 -11.45 29.42 -2.84
N TYR A 39 -12.17 30.16 -3.68
CA TYR A 39 -12.55 29.73 -5.02
C TYR A 39 -11.37 29.29 -5.89
N TYR A 40 -10.27 30.04 -5.97
CA TYR A 40 -9.14 29.64 -6.80
C TYR A 40 -8.40 28.40 -6.29
N ASP A 41 -8.19 28.29 -4.98
CA ASP A 41 -7.54 27.12 -4.38
C ASP A 41 -8.41 25.87 -4.53
N GLY A 42 -9.72 26.03 -4.36
CA GLY A 42 -10.72 25.01 -4.64
C GLY A 42 -10.66 24.57 -6.10
N LEU A 43 -10.69 25.51 -7.04
CA LEU A 43 -10.66 25.26 -8.49
C LEU A 43 -9.43 24.45 -8.90
N LEU A 44 -8.26 24.83 -8.39
CA LEU A 44 -7.00 24.12 -8.61
C LEU A 44 -7.03 22.69 -8.05
N GLU A 45 -7.57 22.51 -6.85
CA GLU A 45 -7.70 21.17 -6.27
C GLU A 45 -8.73 20.32 -7.04
N GLY A 46 -9.79 20.95 -7.57
CA GLY A 46 -10.77 20.31 -8.45
C GLY A 46 -10.14 19.79 -9.74
N TYR A 47 -9.24 20.56 -10.37
CA TYR A 47 -8.50 20.12 -11.55
C TYR A 47 -7.56 18.92 -11.33
N ARG A 48 -7.22 18.60 -10.08
CA ARG A 48 -6.31 17.50 -9.75
C ARG A 48 -6.99 16.13 -9.67
N TYR A 49 -8.32 16.09 -9.75
CA TYR A 49 -9.09 14.84 -9.74
C TYR A 49 -9.25 14.30 -11.16
N ILE A 50 -8.65 13.13 -11.44
CA ILE A 50 -8.63 12.45 -12.76
C ILE A 50 -9.19 11.03 -12.62
N ASP A 51 -10.34 10.86 -11.98
CA ASP A 51 -11.02 9.56 -11.93
C ASP A 51 -12.38 9.68 -12.63
N VAL A 52 -12.51 9.07 -13.80
CA VAL A 52 -13.62 9.26 -14.75
C VAL A 52 -14.73 8.21 -14.55
N ASP A 53 -14.54 7.21 -13.69
CA ASP A 53 -15.40 6.02 -13.71
C ASP A 53 -16.57 6.03 -12.71
N GLN A 54 -16.59 6.90 -11.69
CA GLN A 54 -17.79 7.19 -10.91
C GLN A 54 -17.76 8.64 -10.46
N ALA A 55 -18.60 9.51 -11.03
CA ALA A 55 -18.72 10.90 -10.61
C ALA A 55 -19.51 10.99 -9.29
N PRO A 56 -18.88 11.12 -8.11
CA PRO A 56 -19.60 11.37 -6.87
C PRO A 56 -20.03 12.85 -6.87
N ASN A 57 -20.98 13.21 -6.02
CA ASN A 57 -21.29 14.63 -5.84
C ASN A 57 -20.02 15.32 -5.29
N PRO A 58 -19.53 16.44 -5.87
CA PRO A 58 -18.29 17.07 -5.40
C PRO A 58 -18.34 17.51 -3.93
N ARG A 59 -19.53 17.61 -3.34
CA ARG A 59 -19.73 17.87 -1.90
C ARG A 59 -19.35 16.69 -1.00
N ASP A 60 -19.26 15.48 -1.53
CA ASP A 60 -18.91 14.27 -0.76
C ASP A 60 -17.40 13.99 -0.77
N LEU A 61 -16.63 14.76 -1.54
CA LEU A 61 -15.17 14.60 -1.74
C LEU A 61 -14.31 15.52 -0.86
N LEU A 62 -14.95 16.41 -0.11
CA LEU A 62 -14.29 17.38 0.75
C LEU A 62 -14.97 17.36 2.12
N ASP A 63 -14.17 17.32 3.19
CA ASP A 63 -14.61 17.62 4.56
C ASP A 63 -14.15 19.03 4.91
N ILE A 64 -15.06 19.83 5.51
CA ILE A 64 -14.73 21.17 6.01
C ILE A 64 -13.59 21.09 7.02
N GLN A 65 -13.58 20.06 7.87
CA GLN A 65 -12.59 19.91 8.93
C GLN A 65 -11.18 19.67 8.36
N ASP A 66 -11.07 18.94 7.25
CA ASP A 66 -9.79 18.69 6.55
C ASP A 66 -9.28 19.95 5.84
N ILE A 67 -10.17 20.78 5.28
CA ILE A 67 -9.78 22.06 4.68
C ILE A 67 -9.31 23.03 5.77
N GLU A 68 -10.01 23.08 6.90
CA GLU A 68 -9.62 23.91 8.04
C GLU A 68 -8.28 23.45 8.65
N GLU A 69 -7.99 22.15 8.69
CA GLU A 69 -6.71 21.61 9.17
C GLU A 69 -5.58 21.86 8.17
N LYS A 70 -5.81 21.60 6.87
CA LYS A 70 -4.84 21.86 5.77
C LYS A 70 -4.42 23.33 5.70
N TYR A 71 -5.36 24.23 5.95
CA TYR A 71 -5.13 25.67 5.91
C TYR A 71 -5.07 26.31 7.31
N GLU A 72 -4.90 25.50 8.38
CA GLU A 72 -4.96 25.98 9.77
C GLU A 72 -3.98 27.13 9.98
N TYR A 73 -2.74 26.97 9.52
CA TYR A 73 -1.71 27.99 9.62
C TYR A 73 -2.06 29.30 8.91
N TYR A 74 -2.76 29.22 7.76
CA TYR A 74 -3.15 30.39 6.95
C TYR A 74 -4.42 31.07 7.49
N LEU A 75 -5.39 30.29 7.93
CA LEU A 75 -6.68 30.78 8.39
C LEU A 75 -6.65 31.26 9.83
N LYS A 76 -5.70 30.80 10.66
CA LYS A 76 -5.63 31.05 12.12
C LYS A 76 -5.61 32.52 12.53
N ASP A 77 -5.08 33.43 11.71
CA ASP A 77 -5.01 34.86 12.02
C ASP A 77 -6.10 35.69 11.31
N HIS A 78 -6.98 35.06 10.52
CA HIS A 78 -8.07 35.71 9.78
C HIS A 78 -9.41 35.69 10.54
N SER A 79 -10.30 36.63 10.20
CA SER A 79 -11.61 36.76 10.85
C SER A 79 -12.54 35.58 10.54
N THR A 80 -13.50 35.32 11.41
CA THR A 80 -14.47 34.23 11.23
C THR A 80 -15.27 34.36 9.93
N ALA A 81 -15.58 35.59 9.51
CA ALA A 81 -16.27 35.88 8.25
C ALA A 81 -15.39 35.57 7.02
N TYR A 82 -14.09 35.88 7.07
CA TYR A 82 -13.13 35.50 6.03
C TYR A 82 -13.04 33.98 5.89
N ARG A 83 -12.90 33.28 7.02
CA ARG A 83 -12.79 31.81 7.04
C ARG A 83 -14.03 31.14 6.46
N ALA A 84 -15.21 31.54 6.92
CA ALA A 84 -16.47 30.97 6.41
C ALA A 84 -16.63 31.18 4.90
N SER A 85 -16.27 32.37 4.41
CA SER A 85 -16.36 32.70 2.98
C SER A 85 -15.28 31.98 2.16
N PHE A 86 -14.07 31.83 2.70
CA PHE A 86 -12.99 31.04 2.11
C PHE A 86 -13.39 29.58 1.94
N ILE A 87 -13.89 28.95 3.01
CA ILE A 87 -14.34 27.56 2.95
C ILE A 87 -15.49 27.41 1.93
N SER A 88 -16.51 28.27 2.01
CA SER A 88 -17.66 28.20 1.10
C SER A 88 -17.26 28.33 -0.38
N ALA A 89 -16.33 29.23 -0.69
CA ALA A 89 -15.92 29.43 -2.05
C ALA A 89 -14.90 28.40 -2.53
N TYR A 90 -14.06 27.86 -1.64
CA TYR A 90 -13.22 26.69 -1.92
C TYR A 90 -14.05 25.51 -2.40
N TYR A 91 -15.17 25.23 -1.74
CA TYR A 91 -16.11 24.25 -2.25
C TYR A 91 -16.58 24.59 -3.66
N THR A 92 -17.02 25.82 -3.88
CA THR A 92 -17.58 26.27 -5.17
C THR A 92 -16.56 26.11 -6.31
N GLY A 93 -15.33 26.60 -6.11
CA GLY A 93 -14.26 26.44 -7.09
C GLY A 93 -13.91 24.99 -7.34
N PHE A 94 -13.83 24.17 -6.28
CA PHE A 94 -13.57 22.74 -6.42
C PHE A 94 -14.60 22.04 -7.29
N GLN A 95 -15.90 22.32 -7.10
CA GLN A 95 -16.94 21.73 -7.95
C GLN A 95 -16.75 22.13 -9.42
N GLU A 96 -16.38 23.38 -9.69
CA GLU A 96 -16.20 23.88 -11.06
C GLU A 96 -14.99 23.24 -11.74
N GLY A 97 -13.84 23.17 -11.07
CA GLY A 97 -12.62 22.56 -11.62
C GLY A 97 -12.77 21.05 -11.83
N TYR A 98 -13.43 20.38 -10.88
CA TYR A 98 -13.77 18.96 -10.99
C TYR A 98 -14.71 18.69 -12.18
N ASN A 99 -15.77 19.49 -12.34
CA ASN A 99 -16.71 19.34 -13.44
C ASN A 99 -16.09 19.65 -14.80
N GLU A 100 -15.10 20.54 -14.88
CA GLU A 100 -14.40 20.86 -16.13
C GLU A 100 -13.53 19.68 -16.62
N ILE A 101 -12.87 18.95 -15.72
CA ILE A 101 -12.12 17.72 -16.07
C ILE A 101 -13.05 16.61 -16.56
N ILE A 102 -14.17 16.38 -15.87
CA ILE A 102 -15.15 15.35 -16.27
C ILE A 102 -15.80 15.67 -17.62
N ASN A 103 -16.06 16.95 -17.91
CA ASN A 103 -16.69 17.35 -19.17
C ASN A 103 -15.73 17.40 -20.37
N THR A 104 -14.40 17.45 -20.17
CA THR A 104 -13.40 17.58 -21.25
C THR A 104 -12.72 16.26 -21.65
N GLY A 105 -12.83 15.20 -20.83
CA GLY A 105 -12.60 13.82 -21.23
C GLY A 105 -11.31 13.51 -21.98
N SER A 106 -10.17 14.15 -21.65
CA SER A 106 -8.90 13.91 -22.35
C SER A 106 -7.69 13.94 -21.40
N ASN A 107 -7.01 12.80 -21.33
CA ASN A 107 -5.75 12.53 -20.64
C ASN A 107 -4.57 13.14 -21.45
N PRO A 108 -3.72 14.02 -20.90
CA PRO A 108 -2.61 14.62 -21.63
C PRO A 108 -1.37 13.73 -21.56
N ASP A 109 -1.42 12.60 -22.25
CA ASP A 109 -0.23 11.82 -22.62
C ASP A 109 -0.48 11.17 -23.99
N ASP A 110 -0.33 11.97 -25.05
CA ASP A 110 0.06 11.43 -26.36
C ASP A 110 0.84 12.49 -27.15
N ASN A 111 2.14 12.23 -27.26
CA ASN A 111 3.14 12.69 -28.22
C ASN A 111 3.02 14.08 -28.89
N ASP A 112 4.12 14.84 -28.78
CA ASP A 112 4.54 15.98 -29.62
C ASP A 112 4.17 17.42 -29.17
N ILE A 113 4.09 17.69 -27.86
CA ILE A 113 3.80 19.04 -27.30
C ILE A 113 4.99 19.64 -26.50
N ASP A 114 6.23 19.13 -26.67
CA ASP A 114 7.36 19.47 -25.79
C ASP A 114 8.28 20.63 -26.25
N TYR A 115 7.79 21.54 -27.11
CA TYR A 115 8.53 22.80 -27.42
C TYR A 115 7.63 24.04 -27.43
N VAL A 116 6.37 23.88 -27.84
CA VAL A 116 5.39 24.96 -27.92
C VAL A 116 4.95 25.43 -26.52
N ASN A 117 4.86 24.51 -25.55
CA ASN A 117 4.34 24.79 -24.19
C ASN A 117 5.33 25.56 -23.29
N LYS A 118 6.62 25.49 -23.58
CA LYS A 118 7.67 26.19 -22.81
C LYS A 118 7.64 27.71 -23.03
N TYR A 119 7.34 28.15 -24.25
CA TYR A 119 7.33 29.58 -24.60
C TYR A 119 6.00 30.27 -24.28
N THR A 120 4.88 29.55 -24.36
CA THR A 120 3.55 30.06 -23.94
C THR A 120 3.51 30.30 -22.45
N HIS A 121 3.96 29.35 -21.64
CA HIS A 121 3.97 29.51 -20.18
C HIS A 121 4.91 30.64 -19.74
N TYR A 122 6.07 30.76 -20.39
CA TYR A 122 7.00 31.87 -20.15
C TYR A 122 6.40 33.24 -20.58
N ALA A 123 5.70 33.29 -21.71
CA ALA A 123 5.00 34.50 -22.17
C ALA A 123 3.85 34.91 -21.25
N ASP A 124 3.14 33.93 -20.69
CA ASP A 124 1.99 34.13 -19.81
C ASP A 124 2.41 34.86 -18.53
N ILE A 125 3.37 34.27 -17.81
CA ILE A 125 3.91 34.82 -16.56
C ILE A 125 4.48 36.22 -16.80
N LEU A 126 5.27 36.41 -17.85
CA LEU A 126 5.87 37.70 -18.15
C LEU A 126 4.83 38.76 -18.55
N GLY A 127 3.79 38.34 -19.28
CA GLY A 127 2.66 39.18 -19.65
C GLY A 127 1.96 39.70 -18.40
N LEU A 128 1.44 38.78 -17.56
CA LEU A 128 0.75 39.12 -16.31
C LEU A 128 1.57 40.07 -15.44
N LEU A 129 2.83 39.71 -15.19
CA LEU A 129 3.68 40.51 -14.31
C LEU A 129 3.94 41.89 -14.88
N MET A 130 4.33 41.99 -16.16
CA MET A 130 4.64 43.28 -16.77
C MET A 130 3.40 44.15 -16.96
N GLY A 131 2.23 43.54 -17.16
CA GLY A 131 0.94 44.19 -17.10
C GLY A 131 0.72 44.86 -15.76
N GLU A 132 0.82 44.08 -14.68
CA GLU A 132 0.59 44.53 -13.31
C GLU A 132 1.44 45.76 -12.97
N ILE A 133 2.71 45.76 -13.41
CA ILE A 133 3.62 46.91 -13.27
C ILE A 133 3.05 48.18 -13.89
N TYR A 134 2.56 48.09 -15.12
CA TYR A 134 2.06 49.25 -15.85
C TYR A 134 0.72 49.72 -15.26
N GLY A 135 -0.08 48.81 -14.70
CA GLY A 135 -1.29 49.13 -13.96
C GLY A 135 -1.00 49.97 -12.72
N PHE A 136 -0.07 49.52 -11.87
CA PHE A 136 0.36 50.29 -10.70
C PHE A 136 0.93 51.67 -11.09
N ARG A 137 1.80 51.72 -12.10
CA ARG A 137 2.41 52.97 -12.57
C ARG A 137 1.36 53.99 -13.01
N ASP A 138 0.43 53.58 -13.87
CA ASP A 138 -0.54 54.52 -14.45
C ASP A 138 -1.54 55.01 -13.40
N TYR A 139 -1.88 54.18 -12.39
CA TYR A 139 -2.69 54.62 -11.25
C TYR A 139 -2.00 55.72 -10.43
N TYR A 140 -0.73 55.53 -10.04
CA TYR A 140 -0.01 56.51 -9.22
C TYR A 140 0.39 57.78 -9.97
N LEU A 141 0.53 57.72 -11.29
CA LEU A 141 0.68 58.92 -12.13
C LEU A 141 -0.66 59.65 -12.39
N ASN A 142 -1.76 59.17 -11.81
CA ASN A 142 -3.11 59.69 -11.98
C ASN A 142 -3.59 59.69 -13.43
N ASN A 143 -3.12 58.70 -14.22
CA ASN A 143 -3.55 58.47 -15.59
C ASN A 143 -4.75 57.52 -15.61
N ASN A 144 -5.74 57.76 -16.48
CA ASN A 144 -6.84 56.83 -16.65
C ASN A 144 -6.36 55.45 -17.15
N ALA A 145 -6.88 54.37 -16.58
CA ALA A 145 -6.57 52.99 -16.97
C ALA A 145 -6.74 52.78 -18.48
N ASN A 146 -5.64 52.45 -19.18
CA ASN A 146 -5.65 52.19 -20.61
C ASN A 146 -4.57 51.16 -20.99
N PRO A 147 -4.83 49.85 -20.81
CA PRO A 147 -3.85 48.79 -21.08
C PRO A 147 -3.37 48.76 -22.54
N ASP A 148 -4.22 49.15 -23.50
CA ASP A 148 -3.90 49.17 -24.92
C ASP A 148 -2.87 50.25 -25.30
N LYS A 149 -2.89 51.38 -24.59
CA LYS A 149 -1.87 52.43 -24.73
C LYS A 149 -0.61 52.11 -23.94
N ALA A 150 -0.77 51.44 -22.80
CA ALA A 150 0.29 51.11 -21.88
C ALA A 150 1.19 49.97 -22.37
N ILE A 151 0.64 49.02 -23.14
CA ILE A 151 1.39 47.85 -23.60
C ILE A 151 2.62 48.23 -24.45
N PRO A 152 3.80 47.67 -24.16
CA PRO A 152 5.00 47.96 -24.93
C PRO A 152 4.89 47.52 -26.40
N SER A 153 5.58 48.24 -27.29
CA SER A 153 5.61 47.89 -28.71
C SER A 153 6.19 46.48 -28.93
N SER A 154 5.78 45.79 -29.99
CA SER A 154 6.31 44.45 -30.32
C SER A 154 7.84 44.45 -30.45
N ASP A 155 8.44 45.53 -30.96
CA ASP A 155 9.88 45.69 -31.06
C ASP A 155 10.56 45.82 -29.69
N THR A 156 9.92 46.53 -28.77
CA THR A 156 10.35 46.65 -27.37
C THR A 156 10.30 45.29 -26.69
N ILE A 157 9.18 44.57 -26.79
CA ILE A 157 9.00 43.21 -26.23
C ILE A 157 10.05 42.26 -26.81
N ASN A 158 10.27 42.31 -28.12
CA ASN A 158 11.27 41.49 -28.79
C ASN A 158 12.71 41.79 -28.33
N LYS A 159 13.05 43.06 -28.08
CA LYS A 159 14.36 43.45 -27.54
C LYS A 159 14.55 43.04 -26.08
N ILE A 160 13.54 43.27 -25.24
CA ILE A 160 13.56 42.93 -23.81
C ILE A 160 13.75 41.43 -23.64
N PHE A 161 12.96 40.62 -24.35
CA PHE A 161 12.97 39.16 -24.21
C PHE A 161 13.84 38.44 -25.26
N LYS A 162 14.56 39.20 -26.09
CA LYS A 162 15.47 38.70 -27.14
C LYS A 162 14.83 37.64 -28.04
N LEU A 163 13.57 37.82 -28.42
CA LEU A 163 12.75 36.84 -29.16
C LEU A 163 13.25 36.59 -30.60
N ASN A 164 14.18 37.40 -31.09
CA ASN A 164 14.90 37.20 -32.35
C ASN A 164 15.59 35.83 -32.46
N ARG A 165 15.84 35.16 -31.33
CA ARG A 165 16.43 33.82 -31.26
C ARG A 165 15.42 32.70 -31.48
N LEU A 166 14.12 32.99 -31.41
CA LEU A 166 13.04 32.03 -31.63
C LEU A 166 12.66 31.97 -33.11
N ASN A 167 12.13 30.83 -33.56
CA ASN A 167 11.53 30.72 -34.89
C ASN A 167 10.27 31.61 -34.99
N SER A 168 9.75 31.78 -36.20
CA SER A 168 8.63 32.68 -36.47
C SER A 168 7.35 32.32 -35.72
N ASN A 169 7.06 31.01 -35.57
CA ASN A 169 5.82 30.53 -34.97
C ASN A 169 5.85 30.70 -33.45
N ASP A 170 6.95 30.34 -32.81
CA ASP A 170 7.12 30.48 -31.36
C ASP A 170 7.18 31.94 -30.93
N ARG A 171 7.80 32.80 -31.75
CA ARG A 171 7.81 34.25 -31.53
C ARG A 171 6.41 34.83 -31.60
N HIS A 172 5.62 34.39 -32.58
CA HIS A 172 4.25 34.86 -32.76
C HIS A 172 3.35 34.41 -31.60
N LEU A 173 3.48 33.14 -31.20
CA LEU A 173 2.74 32.58 -30.07
C LEU A 173 3.11 33.25 -28.75
N PHE A 174 4.40 33.42 -28.47
CA PHE A 174 4.88 34.18 -27.32
C PHE A 174 4.29 35.60 -27.31
N MET A 175 4.33 36.30 -28.44
CA MET A 175 3.85 37.67 -28.53
C MET A 175 2.36 37.78 -28.24
N ASN A 176 1.54 36.85 -28.73
CA ASN A 176 0.10 36.86 -28.51
C ASN A 176 -0.26 36.55 -27.06
N THR A 177 0.34 35.49 -26.49
CA THR A 177 0.14 35.13 -25.09
C THR A 177 0.59 36.26 -24.16
N PHE A 178 1.79 36.80 -24.38
CA PHE A 178 2.32 37.93 -23.61
C PHE A 178 1.36 39.12 -23.63
N LYS A 179 0.87 39.51 -24.81
CA LYS A 179 0.00 40.69 -24.93
C LYS A 179 -1.35 40.49 -24.27
N SER A 180 -1.93 39.30 -24.38
CA SER A 180 -3.18 38.96 -23.71
C SER A 180 -3.02 39.08 -22.20
N LYS A 181 -1.99 38.41 -21.68
CA LYS A 181 -1.71 38.32 -20.25
C LYS A 181 -1.24 39.64 -19.65
N PHE A 182 -0.59 40.50 -20.45
CA PHE A 182 -0.30 41.88 -20.06
C PHE A 182 -1.55 42.70 -19.74
N LYS A 183 -2.63 42.57 -20.52
CA LYS A 183 -3.85 43.34 -20.22
C LYS A 183 -4.49 42.88 -18.92
N GLU A 184 -4.56 41.57 -18.72
CA GLU A 184 -5.08 40.94 -17.51
C GLU A 184 -4.28 41.38 -16.27
N GLY A 185 -2.95 41.34 -16.35
CA GLY A 185 -2.08 41.84 -15.30
C GLY A 185 -2.28 43.33 -15.01
N TYR A 186 -2.37 44.15 -16.06
CA TYR A 186 -2.52 45.61 -15.95
C TYR A 186 -3.76 46.01 -15.18
N GLU A 187 -4.90 45.40 -15.51
CA GLU A 187 -6.16 45.67 -14.81
C GLU A 187 -6.07 45.25 -13.35
N GLY A 188 -5.45 44.10 -13.06
CA GLY A 188 -5.19 43.63 -11.70
C GLY A 188 -4.31 44.60 -10.89
N GLY A 189 -3.22 45.08 -11.48
CA GLY A 189 -2.28 45.99 -10.80
C GLY A 189 -2.88 47.37 -10.55
N TYR A 190 -3.56 47.93 -11.56
CA TYR A 190 -4.24 49.23 -11.46
C TYR A 190 -5.33 49.20 -10.38
N ALA A 191 -6.10 48.11 -10.31
CA ALA A 191 -7.11 47.92 -9.28
C ALA A 191 -6.47 47.78 -7.88
N LYS A 192 -5.45 46.93 -7.72
CA LYS A 192 -4.76 46.74 -6.43
C LYS A 192 -4.20 48.04 -5.87
N ALA A 193 -3.59 48.87 -6.72
CA ALA A 193 -3.06 50.19 -6.34
C ALA A 193 -4.12 51.12 -5.70
N SER A 194 -5.39 50.95 -6.09
CA SER A 194 -6.50 51.75 -5.56
C SER A 194 -6.94 51.39 -4.14
N PHE A 195 -6.55 50.21 -3.64
CA PHE A 195 -6.95 49.69 -2.33
C PHE A 195 -5.82 49.73 -1.29
N GLU A 196 -4.64 50.27 -1.65
CA GLU A 196 -3.53 50.34 -0.70
C GLU A 196 -3.62 51.56 0.23
N PRO A 197 -3.37 51.41 1.55
CA PRO A 197 -3.41 52.51 2.50
C PRO A 197 -2.24 53.50 2.28
N MET A 198 -2.49 54.80 2.50
CA MET A 198 -1.46 55.85 2.43
C MET A 198 -0.27 55.52 3.34
N ARG A 199 0.92 55.38 2.76
CA ARG A 199 2.17 55.11 3.50
C ARG A 199 3.03 56.38 3.52
N THR A 200 4.14 56.35 4.25
CA THR A 200 5.14 57.41 4.10
C THR A 200 5.84 57.24 2.76
N SER A 201 6.29 58.35 2.15
CA SER A 201 6.96 58.35 0.84
C SER A 201 8.08 57.28 0.75
N LEU A 202 8.86 57.10 1.82
CA LEU A 202 9.93 56.08 1.90
C LEU A 202 9.39 54.64 1.94
N ASP A 203 8.36 54.37 2.75
CA ASP A 203 7.78 53.03 2.92
C ASP A 203 6.99 52.58 1.69
N GLU A 204 6.32 53.54 1.02
CA GLU A 204 5.71 53.38 -0.30
C GLU A 204 6.77 53.03 -1.34
N GLY A 205 7.86 53.81 -1.38
CA GLY A 205 8.99 53.54 -2.24
C GLY A 205 9.54 52.14 -1.99
N LEU A 206 9.83 51.79 -0.75
CA LEU A 206 10.38 50.49 -0.36
C LEU A 206 9.50 49.33 -0.81
N TYR A 207 8.19 49.41 -0.55
CA TYR A 207 7.25 48.37 -0.93
C TYR A 207 7.13 48.20 -2.44
N HIS A 208 6.99 49.30 -3.20
CA HIS A 208 6.96 49.23 -4.67
C HIS A 208 8.28 48.70 -5.23
N GLY A 209 9.40 49.17 -4.68
CA GLY A 209 10.72 48.65 -4.98
C GLY A 209 10.79 47.15 -4.80
N GLU A 210 10.45 46.63 -3.62
CA GLU A 210 10.46 45.19 -3.32
C GLU A 210 9.58 44.40 -4.29
N TYR A 211 8.37 44.88 -4.55
CA TYR A 211 7.45 44.25 -5.48
C TYR A 211 8.05 44.11 -6.88
N PHE A 212 8.59 45.20 -7.45
CA PHE A 212 9.19 45.19 -8.79
C PHE A 212 10.54 44.45 -8.85
N GLY A 213 11.32 44.54 -7.78
CA GLY A 213 12.55 43.78 -7.62
C GLY A 213 12.27 42.28 -7.68
N LYS A 214 11.28 41.80 -6.91
CA LYS A 214 10.89 40.39 -6.85
C LYS A 214 10.53 39.85 -8.24
N ILE A 215 9.77 40.61 -9.02
CA ILE A 215 9.33 40.22 -10.36
C ILE A 215 10.52 40.08 -11.31
N LEU A 216 11.34 41.13 -11.44
CA LEU A 216 12.41 41.15 -12.43
C LEU A 216 13.54 40.19 -12.03
N GLY A 217 13.81 40.07 -10.73
CA GLY A 217 14.76 39.09 -10.19
C GLY A 217 14.36 37.68 -10.56
N GLY A 218 13.10 37.31 -10.30
CA GLY A 218 12.57 35.98 -10.59
C GLY A 218 12.68 35.60 -12.07
N ALA A 219 12.26 36.51 -12.95
CA ALA A 219 12.32 36.31 -14.40
C ALA A 219 13.76 36.11 -14.92
N HIS A 220 14.72 36.90 -14.43
CA HIS A 220 16.13 36.75 -14.80
C HIS A 220 16.76 35.48 -14.22
N GLY A 221 16.37 35.09 -12.99
CA GLY A 221 16.80 33.84 -12.36
C GLY A 221 16.37 32.62 -13.16
N ALA A 222 15.10 32.57 -13.57
CA ALA A 222 14.57 31.49 -14.39
C ALA A 222 15.21 31.43 -15.79
N ARG A 223 15.36 32.59 -16.45
CA ARG A 223 15.99 32.67 -17.78
C ARG A 223 17.44 32.18 -17.76
N ASP A 224 18.25 32.63 -16.80
CA ASP A 224 19.65 32.25 -16.73
C ASP A 224 19.82 30.74 -16.50
N TYR A 225 18.96 30.12 -15.70
CA TYR A 225 18.91 28.66 -15.56
C TYR A 225 18.58 27.95 -16.88
N LEU A 226 17.50 28.38 -17.55
CA LEU A 226 17.04 27.76 -18.81
C LEU A 226 18.03 27.91 -19.97
N GLU A 227 18.86 28.97 -19.94
CA GLU A 227 19.95 29.18 -20.90
C GLU A 227 21.26 28.49 -20.50
N GLY A 228 21.28 27.70 -19.41
CA GLY A 228 22.45 26.98 -18.92
C GLY A 228 23.57 27.86 -18.36
N LYS A 229 23.26 29.11 -18.02
CA LYS A 229 24.24 30.07 -17.46
C LYS A 229 24.38 29.87 -15.96
N THR A 230 25.54 30.21 -15.41
CA THR A 230 25.80 30.14 -13.97
C THR A 230 24.93 31.10 -13.14
N ARG A 231 24.68 30.80 -11.86
CA ARG A 231 23.90 31.68 -10.98
C ARG A 231 24.64 32.99 -10.72
N ASN A 232 24.16 34.10 -11.27
CA ASN A 232 24.77 35.41 -11.06
C ASN A 232 23.73 36.55 -11.24
N TYR A 233 23.06 36.95 -10.16
CA TYR A 233 22.04 38.01 -10.20
C TYR A 233 22.57 39.36 -10.67
N LYS A 234 23.87 39.63 -10.44
CA LYS A 234 24.54 40.87 -10.87
C LYS A 234 24.71 40.98 -12.38
N ARG A 235 24.50 39.89 -13.12
CA ARG A 235 24.67 39.83 -14.57
C ARG A 235 23.70 40.76 -15.30
N ASP A 236 22.45 40.80 -14.85
CA ASP A 236 21.36 41.46 -15.56
C ASP A 236 20.51 42.39 -14.67
N ILE A 237 20.93 42.64 -13.42
CA ILE A 237 20.28 43.65 -12.58
C ILE A 237 20.48 45.04 -13.20
N PRO A 238 19.42 45.84 -13.41
CA PRO A 238 19.56 47.19 -13.95
C PRO A 238 20.34 48.11 -12.99
N SER A 239 21.09 49.08 -13.53
CA SER A 239 21.74 50.12 -12.72
C SER A 239 20.71 51.06 -12.13
N ASP A 240 21.02 51.72 -11.01
CA ASP A 240 20.13 52.71 -10.38
C ASP A 240 19.65 53.79 -11.37
N GLN A 241 20.51 54.24 -12.28
CA GLN A 241 20.14 55.20 -13.32
C GLN A 241 19.09 54.64 -14.28
N ASN A 242 19.20 53.36 -14.65
CA ASN A 242 18.22 52.69 -15.50
C ASN A 242 16.93 52.41 -14.73
N ILE A 243 17.00 51.99 -13.46
CA ILE A 243 15.80 51.81 -12.62
C ILE A 243 15.05 53.15 -12.49
N ILE A 244 15.75 54.24 -12.15
CA ILE A 244 15.14 55.57 -12.07
C ILE A 244 14.49 55.97 -13.40
N LYS A 245 15.15 55.71 -14.52
CA LYS A 245 14.62 56.05 -15.85
C LYS A 245 13.41 55.20 -16.23
N ASP A 246 13.52 53.89 -16.08
CA ASP A 246 12.53 52.92 -16.54
C ASP A 246 11.25 52.96 -15.70
N PHE A 247 11.37 53.31 -14.42
CA PHE A 247 10.25 53.55 -13.50
C PHE A 247 9.90 55.04 -13.35
N TYR A 248 10.47 55.93 -14.17
CA TYR A 248 10.20 57.37 -14.18
C TYR A 248 10.36 58.08 -12.82
N LEU A 249 11.25 57.58 -11.95
CA LEU A 249 11.43 58.07 -10.59
C LEU A 249 12.11 59.45 -10.50
N ASN A 250 12.34 60.11 -11.63
CA ASN A 250 12.95 61.44 -11.67
C ASN A 250 12.06 62.50 -11.05
N ASP A 251 10.75 62.35 -11.21
CA ASP A 251 9.73 63.29 -10.75
C ASP A 251 9.26 63.01 -9.31
N ASP A 252 9.71 61.91 -8.70
CA ASP A 252 9.34 61.48 -7.36
C ASP A 252 10.16 62.14 -6.23
N GLY A 253 9.60 62.17 -5.03
CA GLY A 253 10.30 62.60 -3.82
C GLY A 253 11.57 61.78 -3.56
N ASN A 254 12.62 62.42 -3.05
CA ASN A 254 13.90 61.73 -2.78
C ASN A 254 13.75 60.54 -1.83
N GLU A 255 12.85 60.64 -0.84
CA GLU A 255 12.58 59.56 0.12
C GLU A 255 11.94 58.34 -0.58
N TYR A 256 10.91 58.53 -1.41
CA TYR A 256 10.33 57.46 -2.23
C TYR A 256 11.34 56.81 -3.16
N ARG A 257 12.10 57.63 -3.90
CA ARG A 257 13.11 57.14 -4.84
C ARG A 257 14.18 56.29 -4.15
N GLN A 258 14.64 56.70 -2.97
CA GLN A 258 15.61 55.93 -2.19
C GLN A 258 15.00 54.63 -1.65
N GLY A 259 13.78 54.68 -1.12
CA GLY A 259 13.03 53.49 -0.69
C GLY A 259 12.91 52.48 -1.83
N PHE A 260 12.48 52.95 -3.00
CA PHE A 260 12.31 52.14 -4.20
C PHE A 260 13.58 51.43 -4.62
N LEU A 261 14.70 52.16 -4.72
CA LEU A 261 15.98 51.55 -5.10
C LEU A 261 16.47 50.52 -4.08
N ILE A 262 16.24 50.75 -2.79
CA ILE A 262 16.63 49.82 -1.72
C ILE A 262 15.78 48.54 -1.80
N GLY A 263 14.46 48.69 -1.87
CA GLY A 263 13.54 47.57 -1.93
C GLY A 263 13.75 46.73 -3.18
N PHE A 264 13.95 47.39 -4.32
CA PHE A 264 14.15 46.75 -5.61
C PHE A 264 15.38 45.85 -5.60
N ARG A 265 16.54 46.35 -5.16
CA ARG A 265 17.76 45.54 -5.17
C ARG A 265 17.65 44.33 -4.25
N ARG A 266 17.08 44.51 -3.06
CA ARG A 266 16.94 43.43 -2.06
C ARG A 266 16.06 42.31 -2.60
N ALA A 267 14.84 42.64 -3.01
CA ALA A 267 13.89 41.66 -3.49
C ALA A 267 14.30 41.04 -4.85
N TYR A 268 15.02 41.80 -5.68
CA TYR A 268 15.58 41.27 -6.93
C TYR A 268 16.59 40.17 -6.68
N GLU A 269 17.57 40.40 -5.80
CA GLU A 269 18.58 39.39 -5.49
C GLU A 269 17.95 38.15 -4.86
N GLU A 270 17.03 38.34 -3.91
CA GLU A 270 16.31 37.25 -3.24
C GLU A 270 15.52 36.41 -4.24
N SER A 271 14.66 37.05 -5.03
CA SER A 271 13.80 36.37 -6.01
C SER A 271 14.57 35.75 -7.17
N TYR A 272 15.65 36.38 -7.64
CA TYR A 272 16.56 35.78 -8.63
C TYR A 272 17.16 34.48 -8.09
N ASN A 273 17.69 34.52 -6.88
CA ASN A 273 18.32 33.36 -6.27
C ASN A 273 17.30 32.26 -5.97
N GLU A 274 16.09 32.63 -5.54
CA GLU A 274 14.98 31.71 -5.34
C GLU A 274 14.56 31.04 -6.65
N ASN A 275 14.25 31.82 -7.70
CA ASN A 275 13.76 31.27 -8.97
C ASN A 275 14.82 30.48 -9.75
N TYR A 276 16.09 30.90 -9.70
CA TYR A 276 17.20 30.11 -10.24
C TYR A 276 17.33 28.77 -9.50
N ARG A 277 17.09 28.74 -8.18
CA ARG A 277 17.10 27.50 -7.38
C ARG A 277 15.85 26.67 -7.59
N THR A 278 14.66 27.24 -7.69
CA THR A 278 13.40 26.49 -7.86
C THR A 278 13.29 25.89 -9.26
N MET A 279 13.85 26.51 -10.29
CA MET A 279 13.99 25.89 -11.62
C MET A 279 14.99 24.71 -11.60
N ASN A 280 16.01 24.76 -10.73
CA ASN A 280 16.80 23.57 -10.40
C ASN A 280 16.00 22.53 -9.58
N VAL A 281 15.00 22.96 -8.80
CA VAL A 281 14.12 22.08 -8.02
C VAL A 281 13.13 21.33 -8.91
N GLU A 282 12.56 21.85 -10.00
CA GLU A 282 11.59 21.08 -10.81
C GLU A 282 12.14 19.76 -11.38
N ILE A 283 13.38 19.73 -11.88
CA ILE A 283 14.03 18.48 -12.35
C ILE A 283 14.37 17.55 -11.17
N HIS A 284 14.77 18.11 -10.02
CA HIS A 284 15.09 17.34 -8.81
C HIS A 284 13.83 16.85 -8.07
N ARG A 285 12.72 17.59 -8.18
CA ARG A 285 11.38 17.34 -7.64
C ARG A 285 10.71 16.25 -8.46
N GLY A 286 10.75 16.31 -9.79
CA GLY A 286 10.25 15.22 -10.63
C GLY A 286 11.02 13.91 -10.42
N ALA A 287 12.34 13.95 -10.21
CA ALA A 287 13.11 12.75 -9.87
C ALA A 287 12.75 12.20 -8.47
N PHE A 288 12.60 13.07 -7.46
CA PHE A 288 12.18 12.68 -6.12
C PHE A 288 10.74 12.16 -6.10
N GLU A 289 9.79 12.83 -6.76
CA GLU A 289 8.38 12.43 -6.84
C GLU A 289 8.21 11.09 -7.56
N ARG A 290 8.89 10.87 -8.70
CA ARG A 290 8.91 9.54 -9.35
C ARG A 290 9.54 8.47 -8.46
N GLY A 291 10.64 8.81 -7.81
CA GLY A 291 11.26 7.92 -6.82
C GLY A 291 10.26 7.58 -5.72
N TYR A 292 9.61 8.59 -5.16
CA TYR A 292 8.64 8.48 -4.07
C TYR A 292 7.44 7.62 -4.45
N GLU A 293 6.82 7.83 -5.62
CA GLU A 293 5.69 6.99 -6.06
C GLU A 293 6.11 5.54 -6.28
N HIS A 294 7.23 5.30 -6.95
CA HIS A 294 7.74 3.94 -7.18
C HIS A 294 8.12 3.24 -5.86
N GLY A 295 8.74 4.00 -4.96
CA GLY A 295 9.04 3.58 -3.61
C GLY A 295 7.75 3.23 -2.86
N LYS A 296 6.74 4.11 -2.89
CA LYS A 296 5.47 3.96 -2.19
C LYS A 296 4.70 2.73 -2.63
N ILE A 297 4.62 2.46 -3.93
CA ILE A 297 4.00 1.24 -4.46
C ILE A 297 4.75 0.00 -3.95
N SER A 298 6.08 -0.01 -4.08
CA SER A 298 6.92 -1.14 -3.66
C SER A 298 6.84 -1.38 -2.15
N GLY A 299 6.87 -0.31 -1.37
CA GLY A 299 6.70 -0.30 0.07
C GLY A 299 5.34 -0.81 0.47
N LYS A 300 4.26 -0.36 -0.19
CA LYS A 300 2.88 -0.80 0.07
C LYS A 300 2.71 -2.29 -0.10
N VAL A 301 3.17 -2.86 -1.20
CA VAL A 301 3.14 -4.32 -1.42
C VAL A 301 3.91 -5.06 -0.33
N LYS A 302 5.11 -4.57 0.04
CA LYS A 302 5.89 -5.17 1.13
C LYS A 302 5.19 -5.06 2.48
N GLY A 303 4.57 -3.91 2.75
CA GLY A 303 3.84 -3.61 3.97
C GLY A 303 2.61 -4.48 4.13
N GLU A 304 1.82 -4.64 3.07
CA GLU A 304 0.67 -5.55 3.03
C GLU A 304 1.09 -7.00 3.31
N LEU A 305 2.18 -7.46 2.68
CA LEU A 305 2.73 -8.80 2.93
C LEU A 305 3.16 -8.98 4.39
N LYS A 306 3.83 -7.98 4.98
CA LYS A 306 4.28 -8.04 6.37
C LYS A 306 3.15 -7.92 7.39
N ALA A 307 2.14 -7.09 7.13
CA ALA A 307 0.92 -7.06 7.94
C ALA A 307 0.20 -8.40 7.88
N TYR A 308 0.13 -9.01 6.70
CA TYR A 308 -0.45 -10.33 6.55
C TYR A 308 0.30 -11.38 7.38
N GLU A 309 1.63 -11.44 7.28
CA GLU A 309 2.48 -12.34 8.08
C GLU A 309 2.28 -12.11 9.59
N ASP A 310 2.45 -10.88 10.07
CA ASP A 310 2.39 -10.53 11.50
C ASP A 310 1.01 -10.82 12.09
N PHE A 311 -0.04 -10.45 11.37
CA PHE A 311 -1.41 -10.66 11.80
C PHE A 311 -1.73 -12.17 11.97
N HIS A 312 -1.24 -13.02 11.06
CA HIS A 312 -1.43 -14.48 11.15
C HIS A 312 -0.61 -15.11 12.28
N LEU A 313 0.58 -14.57 12.53
CA LEU A 313 1.45 -14.93 13.64
C LEU A 313 0.97 -14.36 14.99
N GLN A 314 -0.12 -13.57 15.03
CA GLN A 314 -0.61 -12.86 16.23
C GLN A 314 0.45 -11.93 16.86
N LEU A 315 1.29 -11.32 16.03
CA LEU A 315 2.24 -10.32 16.47
C LEU A 315 1.55 -8.96 16.60
N GLU A 316 2.12 -8.07 17.41
CA GLU A 316 1.61 -6.70 17.56
C GLU A 316 1.68 -5.93 16.23
N ASN A 317 0.69 -5.07 15.98
CA ASN A 317 0.65 -4.15 14.83
C ASN A 317 1.81 -3.15 14.92
N ASP A 318 2.93 -3.50 14.29
CA ASP A 318 4.15 -2.72 14.35
C ASP A 318 4.94 -2.85 13.04
N TRP A 319 4.55 -2.03 12.07
CA TRP A 319 5.22 -1.94 10.77
C TRP A 319 6.70 -1.57 10.87
N SER A 320 7.13 -0.91 11.95
CA SER A 320 8.49 -0.37 12.10
C SER A 320 9.56 -1.47 12.22
N LYS A 321 9.18 -2.68 12.68
CA LYS A 321 10.05 -3.86 12.76
C LYS A 321 10.51 -4.37 11.38
N HIS A 322 9.78 -4.00 10.34
CA HIS A 322 10.04 -4.45 8.96
C HIS A 322 10.84 -3.44 8.15
N TYR A 323 11.44 -2.43 8.80
CA TYR A 323 12.26 -1.40 8.17
C TYR A 323 13.50 -2.01 7.49
N PRO A 324 13.60 -2.02 6.15
CA PRO A 324 14.79 -2.51 5.47
C PRO A 324 15.89 -1.44 5.49
N SER A 325 17.15 -1.87 5.50
CA SER A 325 18.27 -0.93 5.34
C SER A 325 18.29 -0.34 3.93
N GLN A 326 18.73 0.91 3.78
CA GLN A 326 18.88 1.55 2.47
C GLN A 326 19.80 0.72 1.54
N GLY A 327 20.83 0.08 2.08
CA GLY A 327 21.70 -0.84 1.32
C GLY A 327 20.97 -2.06 0.75
N SER A 328 19.98 -2.60 1.48
CA SER A 328 19.11 -3.68 0.98
C SER A 328 18.23 -3.19 -0.16
N LEU A 329 17.60 -2.02 0.01
CA LEU A 329 16.73 -1.43 -1.01
C LEU A 329 17.49 -1.09 -2.30
N LEU A 330 18.72 -0.58 -2.19
CA LEU A 330 19.58 -0.30 -3.35
C LEU A 330 19.82 -1.54 -4.21
N LYS A 331 20.05 -2.70 -3.56
CA LYS A 331 20.33 -3.96 -4.23
C LYS A 331 19.06 -4.62 -4.78
N GLU A 332 18.01 -4.68 -3.98
CA GLU A 332 16.73 -5.32 -4.32
C GLU A 332 16.05 -4.65 -5.51
N TYR A 333 16.10 -3.30 -5.58
CA TYR A 333 15.43 -2.51 -6.62
C TYR A 333 16.38 -1.92 -7.67
N GLY A 334 17.66 -2.33 -7.69
CA GLY A 334 18.60 -1.94 -8.75
C GLY A 334 18.91 -0.44 -8.83
N LEU A 335 18.88 0.29 -7.72
CA LEU A 335 18.89 1.75 -7.69
C LEU A 335 20.30 2.38 -7.83
N ASN A 336 21.33 1.58 -8.09
CA ASN A 336 22.73 2.06 -8.09
C ASN A 336 23.03 3.02 -9.26
N SER A 337 22.36 2.85 -10.39
CA SER A 337 22.44 3.73 -11.56
C SER A 337 21.52 4.95 -11.47
N GLU A 338 20.64 5.02 -10.47
CA GLU A 338 19.66 6.08 -10.31
C GLU A 338 20.24 7.33 -9.67
N SER A 339 19.61 8.47 -9.98
CA SER A 339 19.99 9.75 -9.37
C SER A 339 19.80 9.74 -7.85
N ILE A 340 20.63 10.49 -7.13
CA ILE A 340 20.56 10.58 -5.66
C ILE A 340 19.17 11.02 -5.19
N ARG A 341 18.52 11.97 -5.89
CA ARG A 341 17.17 12.44 -5.56
C ARG A 341 16.09 11.40 -5.81
N TYR A 342 16.18 10.62 -6.88
CA TYR A 342 15.27 9.50 -7.12
C TYR A 342 15.41 8.44 -6.02
N ARG A 343 16.64 8.14 -5.58
CA ARG A 343 16.87 7.22 -4.47
C ARG A 343 16.31 7.70 -3.13
N GLU A 344 16.51 8.98 -2.81
CA GLU A 344 15.94 9.60 -1.61
C GLU A 344 14.40 9.55 -1.65
N GLY A 345 13.82 9.90 -2.79
CA GLY A 345 12.39 9.76 -3.04
C GLY A 345 11.94 8.33 -2.83
N PHE A 346 12.61 7.37 -3.46
CA PHE A 346 12.30 5.94 -3.35
C PHE A 346 12.35 5.43 -1.92
N PHE A 347 13.35 5.80 -1.12
CA PHE A 347 13.41 5.38 0.28
C PHE A 347 12.28 5.99 1.10
N SER A 348 12.02 7.29 0.95
CA SER A 348 10.92 7.96 1.67
C SER A 348 9.56 7.42 1.28
N GLY A 349 9.33 7.21 -0.02
CA GLY A 349 8.13 6.60 -0.56
C GLY A 349 7.96 5.18 -0.05
N PHE A 350 9.01 4.37 -0.08
CA PHE A 350 8.97 2.99 0.39
C PHE A 350 8.54 2.88 1.85
N LEU A 351 9.00 3.77 2.72
CA LEU A 351 8.58 3.78 4.12
C LEU A 351 7.12 4.21 4.30
N ALA A 352 6.71 5.24 3.57
CA ALA A 352 5.31 5.69 3.59
C ALA A 352 4.38 4.57 3.08
N GLY A 353 4.75 3.93 1.98
CA GLY A 353 4.05 2.77 1.43
C GLY A 353 4.04 1.59 2.40
N LEU A 354 5.18 1.25 3.01
CA LEU A 354 5.27 0.16 3.99
C LEU A 354 4.33 0.39 5.16
N ALA A 355 4.32 1.58 5.74
CA ALA A 355 3.43 1.94 6.84
C ALA A 355 1.95 1.94 6.41
N GLU A 356 1.63 2.53 5.25
CA GLU A 356 0.27 2.59 4.71
C GLU A 356 -0.26 1.19 4.38
N GLY A 357 0.47 0.41 3.58
CA GLY A 357 0.11 -0.94 3.18
C GLY A 357 -0.01 -1.89 4.37
N TYR A 358 0.92 -1.78 5.33
CA TYR A 358 0.82 -2.55 6.57
C TYR A 358 -0.41 -2.14 7.38
N GLY A 359 -0.56 -0.84 7.68
CA GLY A 359 -1.65 -0.32 8.51
C GLY A 359 -3.02 -0.63 7.93
N ASN A 360 -3.22 -0.34 6.65
CA ASN A 360 -4.48 -0.61 5.95
C ASN A 360 -4.78 -2.10 5.92
N LYS A 361 -3.79 -2.94 5.59
CA LYS A 361 -4.03 -4.40 5.53
C LYS A 361 -4.31 -4.99 6.90
N TYR A 362 -3.59 -4.55 7.92
CA TYR A 362 -3.79 -5.01 9.29
C TYR A 362 -5.17 -4.59 9.83
N GLN A 363 -5.61 -3.37 9.53
CA GLN A 363 -6.96 -2.91 9.87
C GLN A 363 -8.04 -3.65 9.06
N GLU A 364 -7.87 -3.84 7.75
CA GLU A 364 -8.79 -4.64 6.91
C GLU A 364 -8.94 -6.07 7.49
N LEU A 365 -7.83 -6.70 7.86
CA LEU A 365 -7.83 -8.02 8.50
C LEU A 365 -8.53 -7.99 9.86
N ARG A 366 -8.32 -6.94 10.66
CA ARG A 366 -9.00 -6.72 11.95
C ARG A 366 -10.50 -6.47 11.80
N GLU A 367 -10.93 -5.71 10.80
CA GLU A 367 -12.35 -5.46 10.50
C GLU A 367 -13.05 -6.69 9.95
N LYS A 368 -12.36 -7.48 9.12
CA LYS A 368 -12.80 -8.84 8.77
C LYS A 368 -12.96 -9.71 10.03
N THR A 369 -12.10 -9.53 11.03
CA THR A 369 -12.24 -10.21 12.33
C THR A 369 -13.46 -9.72 13.14
N LEU A 370 -13.92 -8.49 12.95
CA LEU A 370 -15.13 -7.95 13.60
C LEU A 370 -16.43 -8.53 13.02
N ASN A 371 -16.40 -9.01 11.77
CA ASN A 371 -17.53 -9.71 11.14
C ASN A 371 -17.59 -11.22 11.45
N ILE A 372 -16.82 -11.69 12.43
CA ILE A 372 -16.89 -13.08 12.88
C ILE A 372 -18.25 -13.34 13.51
N LYS A 373 -19.04 -14.22 12.88
CA LYS A 373 -20.27 -14.75 13.48
C LYS A 373 -19.90 -15.89 14.42
N THR A 374 -19.93 -15.62 15.73
CA THR A 374 -19.60 -16.60 16.76
C THR A 374 -20.85 -17.29 17.32
N LYS A 375 -20.93 -18.60 17.15
CA LYS A 375 -21.81 -19.47 17.95
C LYS A 375 -21.07 -19.86 19.23
N LEU A 376 -21.73 -19.72 20.38
CA LEU A 376 -21.28 -20.26 21.66
C LEU A 376 -22.36 -21.19 22.21
N GLU A 377 -21.96 -22.40 22.61
CA GLU A 377 -22.88 -23.39 23.18
C GLU A 377 -22.18 -24.24 24.25
N GLU A 378 -22.88 -24.51 25.36
CA GLU A 378 -22.42 -25.44 26.38
C GLU A 378 -23.02 -26.82 26.10
N LEU A 379 -22.15 -27.84 25.95
CA LEU A 379 -22.59 -29.22 25.80
C LEU A 379 -22.45 -29.99 27.12
N PRO A 380 -23.47 -30.76 27.53
CA PRO A 380 -23.40 -31.63 28.69
C PRO A 380 -22.55 -32.89 28.41
N LEU A 381 -22.25 -33.64 29.48
CA LEU A 381 -21.46 -34.89 29.41
C LEU A 381 -22.04 -36.00 28.50
N PHE A 382 -23.35 -35.91 28.20
CA PHE A 382 -24.01 -36.84 27.27
C PHE A 382 -23.75 -36.49 25.79
N GLY A 383 -22.97 -35.45 25.52
CA GLY A 383 -22.68 -34.99 24.16
C GLY A 383 -23.85 -34.21 23.55
N GLY A 384 -23.76 -33.97 22.25
CA GLY A 384 -24.74 -33.19 21.49
C GLY A 384 -24.21 -32.72 20.15
N GLU A 385 -25.02 -31.92 19.47
CA GLU A 385 -24.73 -31.33 18.17
C GLU A 385 -24.78 -29.81 18.27
N VAL A 386 -23.83 -29.12 17.64
CA VAL A 386 -23.73 -27.66 17.62
C VAL A 386 -23.57 -27.21 16.17
N ASN A 387 -24.48 -26.35 15.71
CA ASN A 387 -24.42 -25.75 14.37
C ASN A 387 -23.71 -24.39 14.42
N SER A 388 -22.93 -24.08 13.39
CA SER A 388 -22.49 -22.71 13.12
C SER A 388 -23.69 -21.78 12.92
N LEU A 389 -23.50 -20.47 13.15
CA LEU A 389 -24.59 -19.49 13.00
C LEU A 389 -25.13 -19.38 11.58
N ASP A 390 -24.31 -19.67 10.57
CA ASP A 390 -24.71 -19.71 9.16
C ASP A 390 -25.31 -21.05 8.72
N GLY A 391 -25.31 -22.07 9.60
CA GLY A 391 -25.81 -23.42 9.31
C GLY A 391 -24.87 -24.31 8.47
N GLY A 392 -23.77 -23.76 7.95
CA GLY A 392 -22.89 -24.49 7.02
C GLY A 392 -21.98 -25.54 7.65
N LEU A 393 -21.82 -25.55 8.98
CA LEU A 393 -21.07 -26.54 9.75
C LEU A 393 -21.89 -27.07 10.95
N LEU A 394 -21.95 -28.40 11.07
CA LEU A 394 -22.46 -29.15 12.21
C LEU A 394 -21.28 -29.87 12.90
N LEU A 395 -21.07 -29.60 14.19
CA LEU A 395 -20.16 -30.33 15.04
C LEU A 395 -20.95 -31.28 15.93
N ARG A 396 -20.57 -32.57 15.96
CA ARG A 396 -21.20 -33.58 16.82
C ARG A 396 -20.18 -34.20 17.77
N VAL A 397 -20.54 -34.22 19.05
CA VAL A 397 -19.81 -34.88 20.14
C VAL A 397 -20.67 -36.02 20.68
N ASP A 398 -20.18 -37.25 20.58
CA ASP A 398 -20.86 -38.40 21.17
C ASP A 398 -20.70 -38.45 22.71
N LYS A 399 -21.65 -39.09 23.38
CA LYS A 399 -21.65 -39.27 24.85
C LYS A 399 -20.34 -39.87 25.36
N GLY A 400 -19.83 -39.33 26.46
CA GLY A 400 -18.61 -39.81 27.11
C GLY A 400 -17.33 -39.62 26.29
N THR A 401 -17.32 -38.71 25.32
CA THR A 401 -16.08 -38.16 24.74
C THR A 401 -15.40 -37.23 25.74
N PHE A 402 -16.20 -36.44 26.46
CA PHE A 402 -15.79 -35.61 27.57
C PHE A 402 -16.53 -36.05 28.83
N TYR A 403 -15.85 -35.96 29.98
CA TYR A 403 -16.39 -36.39 31.27
C TYR A 403 -16.97 -35.25 32.10
N ASN A 404 -16.89 -34.01 31.58
CA ASN A 404 -17.44 -32.80 32.16
C ASN A 404 -18.08 -31.96 31.05
N PRO A 405 -19.00 -31.03 31.39
CA PRO A 405 -19.51 -30.07 30.43
C PRO A 405 -18.38 -29.31 29.74
N ILE A 406 -18.56 -29.06 28.45
CA ILE A 406 -17.62 -28.32 27.62
C ILE A 406 -18.31 -27.10 27.02
N VAL A 407 -17.54 -26.04 26.78
CA VAL A 407 -18.02 -24.89 26.02
C VAL A 407 -17.42 -24.99 24.62
N ILE A 408 -18.27 -24.94 23.61
CA ILE A 408 -17.89 -24.95 22.21
C ILE A 408 -18.11 -23.55 21.64
N THR A 409 -17.11 -23.08 20.90
CA THR A 409 -17.18 -21.85 20.11
C THR A 409 -16.94 -22.20 18.65
N ILE A 410 -17.85 -21.79 17.76
CA ILE A 410 -17.71 -21.91 16.31
C ILE A 410 -17.79 -20.51 15.72
N ASP A 411 -16.65 -20.03 15.24
CA ASP A 411 -16.49 -18.74 14.57
C ASP A 411 -16.59 -18.95 13.05
N THR A 412 -17.53 -18.28 12.39
CA THR A 412 -17.57 -18.21 10.93
C THR A 412 -16.72 -17.03 10.48
N LEU A 413 -15.61 -17.31 9.81
CA LEU A 413 -14.63 -16.31 9.39
C LEU A 413 -14.92 -15.87 7.93
N PRO A 414 -14.72 -14.58 7.61
CA PRO A 414 -14.99 -14.06 6.26
C PRO A 414 -13.93 -14.47 5.23
N ASP A 415 -14.25 -14.21 3.97
CA ASP A 415 -13.40 -14.51 2.84
C ASP A 415 -12.16 -13.60 2.75
N GLY A 416 -11.05 -14.18 2.27
CA GLY A 416 -9.77 -13.49 2.14
C GLY A 416 -8.92 -13.43 3.41
N TYR A 417 -9.31 -14.13 4.48
CA TYR A 417 -8.50 -14.26 5.69
C TYR A 417 -7.29 -15.18 5.44
N PHE A 418 -7.46 -16.29 4.74
CA PHE A 418 -6.41 -17.29 4.51
C PHE A 418 -5.99 -17.37 3.05
N PRO A 419 -4.71 -17.70 2.77
CA PRO A 419 -4.24 -17.83 1.40
C PRO A 419 -4.86 -19.11 0.81
N LEU A 420 -5.35 -19.00 -0.42
CA LEU A 420 -5.87 -20.13 -1.20
C LEU A 420 -4.86 -20.45 -2.30
N GLU A 421 -4.40 -21.69 -2.35
CA GLU A 421 -3.59 -22.17 -3.46
C GLU A 421 -4.43 -22.19 -4.75
N LYS A 422 -3.82 -21.92 -5.92
CA LYS A 422 -4.52 -21.81 -7.22
C LYS A 422 -5.32 -23.06 -7.60
N ASP A 423 -4.93 -24.20 -7.04
CA ASP A 423 -5.46 -25.52 -7.35
C ASP A 423 -6.67 -25.90 -6.49
N TYR A 424 -6.97 -25.12 -5.45
CA TYR A 424 -8.16 -25.30 -4.63
C TYR A 424 -9.29 -24.36 -5.04
N ILE A 425 -10.52 -24.88 -5.06
CA ILE A 425 -11.75 -24.08 -5.12
C ILE A 425 -12.41 -24.14 -3.76
N LYS A 426 -12.68 -22.98 -3.15
CA LYS A 426 -13.39 -22.90 -1.87
C LYS A 426 -14.85 -23.36 -2.03
N ALA A 427 -15.28 -24.29 -1.16
CA ALA A 427 -16.63 -24.86 -1.17
C ALA A 427 -17.39 -24.70 0.15
N SER A 428 -16.80 -24.06 1.16
CA SER A 428 -17.49 -23.65 2.41
C SER A 428 -16.96 -22.29 2.91
N ASN A 429 -17.56 -21.75 3.97
CA ASN A 429 -16.90 -20.72 4.77
C ASN A 429 -15.72 -21.32 5.56
N PHE A 430 -14.89 -20.44 6.13
CA PHE A 430 -13.86 -20.83 7.07
C PHE A 430 -14.45 -20.88 8.48
N TYR A 431 -14.20 -21.97 9.20
CA TYR A 431 -14.73 -22.17 10.55
C TYR A 431 -13.61 -22.36 11.55
N LYS A 432 -13.54 -21.49 12.56
CA LYS A 432 -12.63 -21.69 13.70
C LYS A 432 -13.39 -22.32 14.86
N ILE A 433 -12.91 -23.46 15.32
CA ILE A 433 -13.55 -24.27 16.37
C ILE A 433 -12.67 -24.24 17.62
N ASN A 434 -13.24 -23.85 18.75
CA ASN A 434 -12.57 -23.93 20.06
C ASN A 434 -13.43 -24.74 21.02
N ILE A 435 -12.81 -25.65 21.78
CA ILE A 435 -13.48 -26.41 22.83
C ILE A 435 -12.77 -26.17 24.15
N ILE A 436 -13.48 -25.55 25.10
CA ILE A 436 -12.99 -25.34 26.45
C ILE A 436 -13.46 -26.52 27.32
N ASN A 437 -12.52 -27.38 27.70
CA ASN A 437 -12.72 -28.47 28.65
C ASN A 437 -11.92 -28.19 29.92
N LYS A 438 -12.59 -27.73 30.99
CA LYS A 438 -11.96 -27.40 32.27
C LYS A 438 -11.24 -28.58 32.94
N SER A 439 -11.67 -29.80 32.68
CA SER A 439 -11.09 -31.00 33.31
C SER A 439 -9.84 -31.51 32.62
N ASN A 440 -9.59 -31.11 31.36
CA ASN A 440 -8.57 -31.67 30.47
C ASN A 440 -8.66 -33.20 30.19
N GLU A 441 -9.58 -33.91 30.86
CA GLU A 441 -9.84 -35.34 30.67
C GLU A 441 -10.74 -35.57 29.46
N VAL A 442 -10.32 -36.50 28.58
CA VAL A 442 -11.05 -36.90 27.37
C VAL A 442 -10.85 -38.39 27.08
N ASP A 443 -11.83 -39.02 26.43
CA ASP A 443 -11.63 -40.34 25.85
C ASP A 443 -10.82 -40.22 24.54
N LYS A 444 -9.54 -40.60 24.58
CA LYS A 444 -8.63 -40.53 23.43
C LYS A 444 -9.02 -41.47 22.28
N LYS A 445 -9.89 -42.46 22.54
CA LYS A 445 -10.33 -43.41 21.51
C LYS A 445 -11.49 -42.87 20.68
N LYS A 446 -12.23 -41.89 21.18
CA LYS A 446 -13.37 -41.29 20.49
C LYS A 446 -12.96 -40.15 19.58
N ASP A 447 -13.85 -39.85 18.65
CA ASP A 447 -13.73 -38.78 17.67
C ASP A 447 -14.87 -37.78 17.81
N ILE A 448 -14.63 -36.58 17.30
CA ILE A 448 -15.62 -35.53 17.09
C ILE A 448 -15.91 -35.49 15.59
N GLU A 449 -17.18 -35.55 15.22
CA GLU A 449 -17.60 -35.44 13.81
C GLU A 449 -17.76 -33.96 13.45
N LEU A 450 -17.16 -33.56 12.33
CA LEU A 450 -17.40 -32.26 11.69
C LEU A 450 -18.07 -32.53 10.35
N ARG A 451 -19.25 -31.94 10.14
CA ARG A 451 -20.04 -32.09 8.92
C ARG A 451 -20.30 -30.72 8.31
N PHE A 452 -20.01 -30.56 7.03
CA PHE A 452 -20.17 -29.32 6.28
C PHE A 452 -21.20 -29.53 5.19
N GLU A 453 -21.99 -28.50 4.87
CA GLU A 453 -22.81 -28.51 3.67
C GLU A 453 -21.92 -28.64 2.43
N TYR A 454 -22.24 -29.58 1.55
CA TYR A 454 -21.44 -29.82 0.36
C TYR A 454 -22.26 -30.54 -0.72
N TYR A 455 -22.24 -29.99 -1.93
CA TYR A 455 -23.01 -30.48 -3.07
C TYR A 455 -22.12 -30.86 -4.26
N GLY A 456 -20.80 -30.95 -4.04
CA GLY A 456 -19.83 -31.32 -5.08
C GLY A 456 -19.61 -32.83 -5.18
N LYS A 457 -18.58 -33.23 -5.94
CA LYS A 457 -18.21 -34.64 -6.19
C LYS A 457 -17.14 -35.13 -5.20
N ASP A 458 -16.64 -36.34 -5.41
CA ASP A 458 -15.63 -37.00 -4.56
C ASP A 458 -14.26 -36.30 -4.51
N ASN A 459 -14.05 -35.23 -5.28
CA ASN A 459 -12.85 -34.39 -5.20
C ASN A 459 -12.93 -33.30 -4.12
N GLY A 460 -14.07 -33.16 -3.45
CA GLY A 460 -14.19 -32.39 -2.20
C GLY A 460 -13.35 -32.98 -1.07
N GLY A 461 -12.88 -32.14 -0.18
CA GLY A 461 -12.17 -32.53 1.02
C GLY A 461 -12.30 -31.50 2.12
N VAL A 462 -12.33 -31.95 3.37
CA VAL A 462 -12.19 -31.09 4.54
C VAL A 462 -10.70 -30.90 4.82
N TYR A 463 -10.31 -29.65 5.02
CA TYR A 463 -8.94 -29.25 5.29
C TYR A 463 -8.88 -28.50 6.62
N LYS A 464 -7.76 -28.68 7.33
CA LYS A 464 -7.42 -27.95 8.55
C LYS A 464 -6.19 -27.10 8.29
N LEU A 465 -6.24 -25.84 8.68
CA LEU A 465 -5.08 -24.96 8.59
C LEU A 465 -4.07 -25.30 9.69
N SER A 466 -2.82 -25.55 9.32
CA SER A 466 -1.71 -25.82 10.23
C SER A 466 -0.43 -25.23 9.68
N ASN A 467 0.27 -24.41 10.46
CA ASN A 467 1.52 -23.74 10.07
C ASN A 467 1.44 -23.01 8.70
N GLY A 468 0.31 -22.35 8.42
CA GLY A 468 0.09 -21.63 7.16
C GLY A 468 -0.24 -22.52 5.95
N GLN A 469 -0.34 -23.84 6.13
CA GLN A 469 -0.67 -24.80 5.08
C GLN A 469 -2.02 -25.49 5.34
N TRP A 470 -2.75 -25.76 4.27
CA TRP A 470 -4.01 -26.50 4.33
C TRP A 470 -3.76 -28.00 4.28
N ILE A 471 -3.97 -28.67 5.41
CA ILE A 471 -3.77 -30.11 5.53
C ILE A 471 -5.11 -30.82 5.33
N TYR A 472 -5.18 -31.69 4.32
CA TYR A 472 -6.33 -32.53 4.08
C TYR A 472 -6.59 -33.50 5.26
N LEU A 473 -7.86 -33.62 5.65
CA LEU A 473 -8.36 -34.61 6.60
C LEU A 473 -9.20 -35.67 5.86
N PRO A 474 -9.10 -36.97 6.22
CA PRO A 474 -9.93 -38.01 5.63
C PRO A 474 -11.42 -37.64 5.65
N SER A 475 -11.98 -37.46 4.47
CA SER A 475 -13.32 -36.91 4.29
C SER A 475 -14.25 -37.89 3.59
N TYR A 476 -15.52 -37.83 3.97
CA TYR A 476 -16.59 -38.69 3.46
C TYR A 476 -17.70 -37.82 2.90
N VAL A 477 -17.89 -37.87 1.58
CA VAL A 477 -18.99 -37.19 0.89
C VAL A 477 -20.25 -38.02 1.06
N GLY A 478 -21.32 -37.38 1.54
CA GLY A 478 -22.66 -37.92 1.62
C GLY A 478 -23.64 -37.06 0.82
N ASP A 479 -24.94 -37.34 0.96
CA ASP A 479 -25.97 -36.58 0.26
C ASP A 479 -26.16 -35.20 0.91
N GLY A 480 -25.73 -34.14 0.21
CA GLY A 480 -25.79 -32.75 0.67
C GLY A 480 -24.74 -32.36 1.72
N TYR A 481 -23.79 -33.23 2.05
CA TYR A 481 -22.75 -32.92 3.03
C TYR A 481 -21.41 -33.60 2.76
N ILE A 482 -20.36 -33.07 3.37
CA ILE A 482 -19.06 -33.73 3.53
C ILE A 482 -18.69 -33.75 5.00
N LYS A 483 -18.17 -34.86 5.50
CA LYS A 483 -17.78 -34.97 6.91
C LYS A 483 -16.37 -35.49 7.11
N THR A 484 -15.77 -35.14 8.26
CA THR A 484 -14.50 -35.65 8.74
C THR A 484 -14.58 -35.95 10.23
N TYR A 485 -13.58 -36.65 10.76
CA TYR A 485 -13.43 -36.97 12.17
C TYR A 485 -12.13 -36.36 12.72
N VAL A 486 -12.20 -35.75 13.90
CA VAL A 486 -11.05 -35.16 14.59
C VAL A 486 -10.95 -35.64 16.02
N LYS A 487 -9.72 -35.84 16.51
CA LYS A 487 -9.50 -36.25 17.90
C LYS A 487 -9.79 -35.09 18.86
N PRO A 488 -10.43 -35.32 20.02
CA PRO A 488 -10.71 -34.26 21.00
C PRO A 488 -9.47 -33.48 21.43
N ASN A 489 -8.33 -34.16 21.60
CA ASN A 489 -7.07 -33.50 21.97
C ASN A 489 -6.47 -32.63 20.86
N SER A 490 -6.82 -32.87 19.59
CA SER A 490 -6.34 -32.06 18.46
C SER A 490 -6.91 -30.65 18.47
N LEU A 491 -7.99 -30.42 19.23
CA LEU A 491 -8.67 -29.13 19.39
C LEU A 491 -8.26 -28.36 20.66
N LYS A 492 -7.29 -28.88 21.44
CA LYS A 492 -6.82 -28.24 22.68
C LYS A 492 -5.91 -27.03 22.46
N LYS A 493 -5.18 -26.99 21.34
CA LYS A 493 -4.27 -25.87 21.01
C LYS A 493 -5.04 -24.77 20.27
N GLU A 494 -4.54 -23.54 20.34
CA GLU A 494 -5.20 -22.39 19.75
C GLU A 494 -5.15 -22.42 18.21
N LYS A 495 -6.26 -21.96 17.58
CA LYS A 495 -6.48 -21.77 16.13
C LYS A 495 -6.81 -23.04 15.30
N ASN A 496 -7.87 -23.78 15.64
CA ASN A 496 -8.37 -24.87 14.79
C ASN A 496 -9.29 -24.35 13.69
N VAL A 497 -8.73 -24.01 12.53
CA VAL A 497 -9.49 -23.50 11.39
C VAL A 497 -9.73 -24.61 10.37
N PHE A 498 -10.97 -24.75 9.93
CA PHE A 498 -11.41 -25.76 8.96
C PHE A 498 -12.14 -25.13 7.77
N ALA A 499 -12.02 -25.76 6.61
CA ALA A 499 -12.80 -25.42 5.43
C ALA A 499 -12.92 -26.62 4.49
N VAL A 500 -13.89 -26.57 3.58
CA VAL A 500 -14.06 -27.51 2.48
C VAL A 500 -13.46 -26.92 1.21
N PHE A 501 -12.58 -27.67 0.57
CA PHE A 501 -12.05 -27.34 -0.74
C PHE A 501 -12.33 -28.45 -1.75
N ILE A 502 -12.49 -28.05 -3.00
CA ILE A 502 -12.45 -28.93 -4.16
C ILE A 502 -11.02 -28.88 -4.69
N ASP A 503 -10.35 -30.02 -4.68
CA ASP A 503 -9.00 -30.19 -5.20
C ASP A 503 -9.08 -30.51 -6.70
N LYS A 504 -8.62 -29.59 -7.55
CA LYS A 504 -8.62 -29.78 -9.00
C LYS A 504 -7.62 -30.85 -9.46
N ASN A 505 -6.57 -31.09 -8.67
CA ASN A 505 -5.49 -32.00 -8.98
C ASN A 505 -5.71 -33.40 -8.39
N TYR A 506 -6.81 -33.61 -7.66
CA TYR A 506 -7.11 -34.90 -7.07
C TYR A 506 -7.40 -35.96 -8.14
N ASN A 507 -6.46 -36.90 -8.28
CA ASN A 507 -6.58 -38.04 -9.18
C ASN A 507 -7.02 -39.29 -8.40
N VAL A 508 -8.11 -39.93 -8.82
CA VAL A 508 -8.63 -41.14 -8.16
C VAL A 508 -7.70 -42.32 -8.42
N ILE A 509 -7.11 -42.85 -7.34
CA ILE A 509 -6.30 -44.07 -7.38
C ILE A 509 -7.22 -45.30 -7.40
N HIS A 510 -7.18 -46.08 -8.48
CA HIS A 510 -8.18 -47.12 -8.73
C HIS A 510 -7.91 -48.45 -8.01
N ASP A 511 -6.64 -48.79 -7.76
CA ASP A 511 -6.22 -50.06 -7.15
C ASP A 511 -6.32 -50.08 -5.62
N ILE A 512 -6.72 -48.96 -4.99
CA ILE A 512 -6.91 -48.86 -3.53
C ILE A 512 -8.38 -48.89 -3.10
N ARG A 513 -9.35 -49.03 -4.02
CA ARG A 513 -10.79 -48.88 -3.73
C ARG A 513 -11.31 -49.71 -2.56
N LYS A 514 -10.77 -50.93 -2.38
CA LYS A 514 -11.09 -51.87 -1.29
C LYS A 514 -9.87 -52.20 -0.42
N HIS A 515 -8.81 -51.40 -0.53
CA HIS A 515 -7.56 -51.64 0.18
C HIS A 515 -7.66 -51.16 1.64
N TRP A 516 -7.06 -51.89 2.57
CA TRP A 516 -7.16 -51.61 4.01
C TRP A 516 -6.56 -50.25 4.40
N ALA A 517 -5.51 -49.82 3.70
CA ALA A 517 -4.84 -48.52 3.88
C ALA A 517 -5.38 -47.40 2.98
N LYS A 518 -6.57 -47.56 2.39
CA LYS A 518 -7.12 -46.62 1.40
C LYS A 518 -7.16 -45.18 1.91
N GLU A 519 -7.65 -44.99 3.14
CA GLU A 519 -7.86 -43.67 3.74
C GLU A 519 -6.53 -42.95 3.94
N GLU A 520 -5.52 -43.66 4.45
CA GLU A 520 -4.18 -43.13 4.71
C GLU A 520 -3.44 -42.80 3.41
N ILE A 521 -3.61 -43.64 2.37
CA ILE A 521 -3.04 -43.38 1.04
C ILE A 521 -3.68 -42.15 0.41
N ILE A 522 -5.01 -42.01 0.44
CA ILE A 522 -5.70 -40.82 -0.06
C ILE A 522 -5.24 -39.59 0.73
N ALA A 523 -5.11 -39.70 2.05
CA ALA A 523 -4.65 -38.59 2.87
C ALA A 523 -3.24 -38.13 2.49
N PHE A 524 -2.29 -39.06 2.34
CA PHE A 524 -0.93 -38.73 1.92
C PHE A 524 -0.88 -38.18 0.49
N GLN A 525 -1.72 -38.69 -0.41
CA GLN A 525 -1.82 -38.19 -1.79
C GLN A 525 -2.30 -36.74 -1.81
N ARG A 526 -3.40 -36.44 -1.12
CA ARG A 526 -3.99 -35.09 -1.07
C ARG A 526 -3.15 -34.09 -0.28
N ARG A 527 -2.16 -34.57 0.48
CA ARG A 527 -1.13 -33.75 1.15
C ARG A 527 0.15 -33.61 0.32
N GLY A 528 0.20 -34.16 -0.89
CA GLY A 528 1.39 -34.13 -1.74
C GLY A 528 2.57 -34.98 -1.23
N LEU A 529 2.34 -35.88 -0.26
CA LEU A 529 3.40 -36.71 0.35
C LEU A 529 3.70 -37.96 -0.48
N VAL A 530 2.71 -38.46 -1.21
CA VAL A 530 2.86 -39.56 -2.16
C VAL A 530 2.15 -39.24 -3.46
N SER A 531 2.62 -39.82 -4.55
CA SER A 531 1.96 -39.81 -5.84
C SER A 531 1.66 -41.25 -6.29
N GLY A 532 0.62 -41.38 -7.11
CA GLY A 532 0.38 -42.59 -7.89
C GLY A 532 1.31 -42.66 -9.10
N TYR A 533 1.28 -43.79 -9.79
CA TYR A 533 1.87 -43.97 -11.10
C TYR A 533 1.04 -43.25 -12.17
N THR A 534 1.62 -43.08 -13.36
CA THR A 534 0.97 -42.42 -14.52
C THR A 534 -0.28 -43.15 -15.01
N ASP A 535 -0.45 -44.42 -14.65
CA ASP A 535 -1.63 -45.25 -14.92
C ASP A 535 -2.75 -45.11 -13.85
N ASN A 536 -2.62 -44.15 -12.92
CA ASN A 536 -3.52 -43.93 -11.78
C ASN A 536 -3.55 -45.10 -10.77
N SER A 537 -2.51 -45.93 -10.70
CA SER A 537 -2.31 -46.93 -9.65
C SER A 537 -1.41 -46.42 -8.52
N PHE A 538 -1.48 -47.00 -7.33
CA PHE A 538 -0.53 -46.74 -6.22
C PHE A 538 0.40 -47.92 -5.94
N LYS A 539 -0.04 -49.13 -6.32
CA LYS A 539 0.61 -50.42 -6.05
C LYS A 539 0.87 -50.61 -4.55
N PRO A 540 -0.19 -50.61 -3.71
CA PRO A 540 -0.03 -50.60 -2.25
C PRO A 540 0.78 -51.79 -1.71
N GLU A 541 0.59 -52.96 -2.31
CA GLU A 541 1.26 -54.22 -1.93
C GLU A 541 2.70 -54.34 -2.46
N LYS A 542 3.16 -53.40 -3.30
CA LYS A 542 4.53 -53.38 -3.79
C LYS A 542 5.47 -53.02 -2.64
N GLU A 543 6.61 -53.70 -2.58
CA GLU A 543 7.70 -53.36 -1.66
C GLU A 543 8.20 -51.94 -1.97
N ILE A 544 8.34 -51.12 -0.93
CA ILE A 544 8.89 -49.78 -1.06
C ILE A 544 10.41 -49.87 -1.15
N SER A 545 11.01 -49.18 -2.11
CA SER A 545 12.47 -49.13 -2.18
C SER A 545 13.07 -48.23 -1.12
N ARG A 546 14.35 -48.40 -0.81
CA ARG A 546 15.12 -47.51 0.06
C ARG A 546 15.04 -46.05 -0.40
N TYR A 547 15.13 -45.79 -1.71
CA TYR A 547 14.96 -44.46 -2.29
C TYR A 547 13.56 -43.90 -2.05
N GLU A 548 12.52 -44.69 -2.34
CA GLU A 548 11.13 -44.27 -2.15
C GLU A 548 10.84 -43.97 -0.67
N PHE A 549 11.37 -44.79 0.24
CA PHE A 549 11.22 -44.59 1.68
C PHE A 549 11.91 -43.33 2.18
N LEU A 550 13.17 -43.07 1.81
CA LEU A 550 13.84 -41.83 2.21
C LEU A 550 13.18 -40.59 1.60
N SER A 551 12.70 -40.69 0.36
CA SER A 551 11.95 -39.59 -0.28
C SER A 551 10.63 -39.31 0.44
N LEU A 552 9.97 -40.35 0.96
CA LEU A 552 8.76 -40.18 1.75
C LEU A 552 9.07 -39.54 3.12
N LEU A 553 10.13 -39.99 3.80
CA LEU A 553 10.59 -39.38 5.05
C LEU A 553 10.97 -37.91 4.86
N SER A 554 11.71 -37.58 3.80
CA SER A 554 12.13 -36.20 3.54
C SER A 554 10.95 -35.26 3.37
N ARG A 555 9.87 -35.70 2.72
CA ARG A 555 8.63 -34.91 2.60
C ARG A 555 7.84 -34.83 3.90
N VAL A 556 7.70 -35.94 4.63
CA VAL A 556 6.94 -35.99 5.90
C VAL A 556 7.59 -35.16 7.00
N TYR A 557 8.92 -35.20 7.07
CA TYR A 557 9.71 -34.51 8.09
C TYR A 557 10.36 -33.21 7.58
N GLN A 558 10.05 -32.79 6.35
CA GLN A 558 10.52 -31.54 5.73
C GLN A 558 12.04 -31.35 5.85
N TRP A 559 12.81 -32.37 5.41
CA TRP A 559 14.27 -32.32 5.47
C TRP A 559 14.84 -31.20 4.59
N GLU A 560 15.71 -30.37 5.17
CA GLU A 560 16.44 -29.31 4.47
C GLU A 560 17.60 -29.91 3.66
N ILE A 561 17.37 -30.16 2.37
CA ILE A 561 18.35 -30.80 1.47
C ILE A 561 18.82 -29.78 0.42
N GLU A 562 20.12 -29.68 0.21
CA GLU A 562 20.71 -28.81 -0.82
C GLU A 562 20.35 -29.31 -2.24
N GLY A 563 19.61 -28.52 -3.03
CA GLY A 563 19.23 -28.78 -4.43
C GLY A 563 17.92 -28.11 -4.88
N GLU A 564 17.70 -27.92 -6.18
CA GLU A 564 16.43 -27.38 -6.70
C GLU A 564 15.23 -28.30 -6.37
N ASN A 565 14.12 -27.70 -5.92
CA ASN A 565 12.96 -28.34 -5.29
C ASN A 565 12.23 -29.44 -6.10
N SER A 566 12.60 -29.74 -7.35
CA SER A 566 11.86 -30.69 -8.19
C SER A 566 12.59 -32.00 -8.53
N ASP A 567 13.89 -32.14 -8.24
CA ASP A 567 14.68 -33.35 -8.57
C ASP A 567 15.67 -33.73 -7.45
N ILE A 568 15.15 -34.02 -6.25
CA ILE A 568 15.97 -34.52 -5.15
C ILE A 568 16.50 -35.92 -5.52
N LYS A 569 17.79 -35.98 -5.85
CA LYS A 569 18.50 -37.23 -6.15
C LYS A 569 18.67 -38.08 -4.89
N PHE A 570 18.67 -39.41 -5.05
CA PHE A 570 18.92 -40.34 -3.94
C PHE A 570 20.23 -40.06 -3.21
N SER A 571 21.28 -39.63 -3.93
CA SER A 571 22.57 -39.26 -3.33
C SER A 571 22.44 -38.14 -2.29
N HIS A 572 21.56 -37.16 -2.53
CA HIS A 572 21.35 -36.05 -1.59
C HIS A 572 20.57 -36.52 -0.35
N LEU A 573 19.55 -37.37 -0.54
CA LEU A 573 18.82 -38.00 0.57
C LEU A 573 19.73 -38.87 1.44
N LEU A 574 20.60 -39.66 0.80
CA LEU A 574 21.54 -40.52 1.49
C LEU A 574 22.57 -39.71 2.28
N LYS A 575 23.13 -38.65 1.68
CA LYS A 575 24.03 -37.71 2.35
C LYS A 575 23.37 -37.12 3.60
N TYR A 576 22.17 -36.56 3.46
CA TYR A 576 21.42 -35.99 4.58
C TYR A 576 21.15 -37.02 5.68
N ALA A 577 20.67 -38.21 5.32
CA ALA A 577 20.37 -39.26 6.29
C ALA A 577 21.61 -39.77 7.03
N LYS A 578 22.79 -39.77 6.40
CA LYS A 578 24.08 -40.08 7.05
C LYS A 578 24.55 -38.97 7.96
N GLU A 579 24.46 -37.71 7.53
CA GLU A 579 24.84 -36.54 8.34
C GLU A 579 23.99 -36.42 9.61
N LYS A 580 22.70 -36.76 9.53
CA LYS A 580 21.80 -36.85 10.70
C LYS A 580 21.92 -38.17 11.47
N ALA A 581 22.84 -39.04 11.08
CA ALA A 581 23.05 -40.37 11.63
C ALA A 581 21.82 -41.30 11.57
N TYR A 582 20.77 -40.97 10.81
CA TYR A 582 19.59 -41.85 10.63
C TYR A 582 19.95 -43.19 10.00
N ILE A 583 20.99 -43.19 9.15
CA ILE A 583 21.51 -44.38 8.48
C ILE A 583 23.03 -44.39 8.61
N GLU A 584 23.58 -45.48 9.14
CA GLU A 584 25.04 -45.65 9.31
C GLU A 584 25.61 -46.76 8.42
N THR A 585 24.82 -47.80 8.15
CA THR A 585 25.31 -49.06 7.57
C THR A 585 25.10 -49.18 6.07
N TRP A 586 24.42 -48.22 5.43
CA TRP A 586 24.21 -48.26 3.98
C TRP A 586 25.45 -47.75 3.24
N GLU A 587 26.03 -48.63 2.42
CA GLU A 587 27.09 -48.28 1.47
C GLU A 587 26.62 -47.19 0.50
N ASP A 588 27.54 -46.38 -0.02
CA ASP A 588 27.27 -45.35 -1.04
C ASP A 588 26.93 -45.93 -2.43
N ASP A 589 26.65 -47.22 -2.50
CA ASP A 589 26.26 -47.91 -3.72
C ASP A 589 24.82 -47.57 -4.12
N LEU A 590 24.71 -46.66 -5.09
CA LEU A 590 23.44 -46.23 -5.69
C LEU A 590 22.66 -47.38 -6.34
N SER A 591 23.29 -48.53 -6.65
CA SER A 591 22.59 -49.71 -7.17
C SER A 591 21.60 -50.29 -6.15
N LYS A 592 21.84 -50.06 -4.85
CA LYS A 592 20.95 -50.48 -3.76
C LYS A 592 19.77 -49.53 -3.53
N ALA A 593 19.69 -48.41 -4.26
CA ALA A 593 18.58 -47.44 -4.16
C ALA A 593 17.22 -48.07 -4.49
N SER A 594 17.21 -49.03 -5.43
CA SER A 594 16.02 -49.75 -5.89
C SER A 594 15.68 -50.98 -5.05
N ALA A 595 16.56 -51.39 -4.12
CA ALA A 595 16.31 -52.51 -3.24
C ALA A 595 15.17 -52.19 -2.25
N GLY A 596 14.38 -53.20 -1.91
CA GLY A 596 13.38 -53.12 -0.86
C GLY A 596 14.03 -52.80 0.50
N ILE A 597 13.29 -52.11 1.37
CA ILE A 597 13.73 -51.83 2.74
C ILE A 597 13.04 -52.78 3.73
N SER A 598 13.82 -53.39 4.62
CA SER A 598 13.30 -54.36 5.59
C SER A 598 12.63 -53.68 6.79
N TYR A 599 11.77 -54.40 7.50
CA TYR A 599 11.17 -53.89 8.74
C TYR A 599 12.23 -53.56 9.80
N ARG A 600 13.31 -54.36 9.90
CA ARG A 600 14.43 -54.10 10.82
C ARG A 600 15.12 -52.77 10.51
N GLU A 601 15.37 -52.48 9.24
CA GLU A 601 15.95 -51.20 8.83
C GLU A 601 15.02 -50.02 9.12
N VAL A 602 13.73 -50.17 8.81
CA VAL A 602 12.72 -49.15 9.13
C VAL A 602 12.67 -48.88 10.63
N GLU A 603 12.65 -49.92 11.46
CA GLU A 603 12.65 -49.77 12.92
C GLU A 603 13.89 -49.00 13.41
N SER A 604 15.08 -49.35 12.91
CA SER A 604 16.32 -48.66 13.26
C SER A 604 16.31 -47.19 12.84
N ILE A 605 15.86 -46.88 11.63
CA ILE A 605 15.78 -45.51 11.12
C ILE A 605 14.77 -44.69 11.92
N MET A 606 13.58 -45.23 12.17
CA MET A 606 12.51 -44.50 12.85
C MET A 606 12.82 -44.25 14.33
N ARG A 607 13.51 -45.16 15.04
CA ARG A 607 14.02 -44.90 16.40
C ARG A 607 14.84 -43.62 16.47
N LYS A 608 15.72 -43.43 15.48
CA LYS A 608 16.60 -42.26 15.39
C LYS A 608 15.85 -40.99 15.00
N ILE A 609 14.93 -41.08 14.05
CA ILE A 609 14.12 -39.92 13.61
C ILE A 609 13.16 -39.45 14.71
N LEU A 610 12.57 -40.38 15.46
CA LEU A 610 11.62 -40.08 16.52
C LEU A 610 12.29 -39.78 17.86
N GLU A 611 13.61 -40.02 17.96
CA GLU A 611 14.37 -39.98 19.22
C GLU A 611 13.71 -40.85 20.32
N ASP A 612 13.17 -42.00 19.91
CA ASP A 612 12.44 -42.93 20.79
C ASP A 612 12.96 -44.36 20.64
N ASP A 613 13.79 -44.78 21.59
CA ASP A 613 14.31 -46.14 21.69
C ASP A 613 13.22 -47.18 22.04
N ASN A 614 12.00 -46.77 22.35
CA ASN A 614 10.87 -47.69 22.55
C ASN A 614 10.05 -47.90 21.27
N PHE A 615 10.40 -47.23 20.17
CA PHE A 615 9.75 -47.48 18.89
C PHE A 615 10.06 -48.90 18.40
N HIS A 616 9.01 -49.70 18.24
CA HIS A 616 9.09 -51.05 17.70
C HIS A 616 8.06 -51.22 16.59
N TRP A 617 8.48 -51.78 15.45
CA TRP A 617 7.59 -52.07 14.32
C TRP A 617 6.48 -53.05 14.73
N TYR A 618 6.76 -53.95 15.68
CA TYR A 618 5.74 -54.83 16.27
C TYR A 618 4.49 -54.06 16.70
N ASN A 619 4.64 -52.90 17.35
CA ASN A 619 3.51 -52.09 17.83
C ASN A 619 2.66 -51.57 16.66
N VAL A 620 3.31 -51.14 15.58
CA VAL A 620 2.64 -50.72 14.34
C VAL A 620 1.90 -51.90 13.71
N SER A 621 2.55 -53.06 13.60
CA SER A 621 1.94 -54.26 13.02
C SER A 621 0.74 -54.77 13.83
N ALA A 622 0.80 -54.68 15.16
CA ALA A 622 -0.31 -55.01 16.04
C ALA A 622 -1.49 -54.05 15.86
N LYS A 623 -1.21 -52.76 15.66
CA LYS A 623 -2.23 -51.75 15.36
C LYS A 623 -2.89 -52.01 13.99
N ILE A 624 -2.11 -52.32 12.95
CA ILE A 624 -2.64 -52.72 11.64
C ILE A 624 -3.56 -53.94 11.77
N LEU A 625 -3.13 -54.96 12.52
CA LEU A 625 -3.93 -56.16 12.72
C LEU A 625 -5.25 -55.84 13.44
N TYR A 626 -5.20 -55.05 14.51
CA TYR A 626 -6.36 -54.73 15.33
C TYR A 626 -7.36 -53.81 14.62
N GLU A 627 -6.87 -52.74 13.98
CA GLU A 627 -7.73 -51.70 13.40
C GLU A 627 -8.18 -52.02 11.97
N LYS A 628 -7.33 -52.72 11.21
CA LYS A 628 -7.52 -52.92 9.77
C LYS A 628 -7.74 -54.39 9.40
N ASN A 629 -7.70 -55.30 10.38
CA ASN A 629 -7.81 -56.75 10.19
C ASN A 629 -6.83 -57.26 9.10
N HIS A 630 -5.63 -56.69 9.07
CA HIS A 630 -4.59 -57.01 8.09
C HIS A 630 -3.33 -57.49 8.78
N ARG A 631 -2.76 -58.60 8.32
CA ARG A 631 -1.56 -59.20 8.93
C ARG A 631 -0.31 -58.80 8.15
N SER A 632 0.53 -57.97 8.78
CA SER A 632 1.84 -57.57 8.24
C SER A 632 2.77 -58.77 8.01
N LYS A 633 3.62 -58.70 6.98
CA LYS A 633 4.67 -59.71 6.72
C LYS A 633 5.77 -59.69 7.77
N TYR A 634 5.81 -58.67 8.64
CA TYR A 634 6.67 -58.62 9.82
C TYR A 634 6.52 -59.84 10.73
N TYR A 635 5.28 -60.34 10.90
CA TYR A 635 5.00 -61.51 11.71
C TYR A 635 5.65 -62.81 11.19
N ASN A 636 6.11 -62.81 9.94
CA ASN A 636 6.85 -63.93 9.37
C ASN A 636 8.36 -63.75 9.58
N SER A 637 8.88 -62.54 9.39
CA SER A 637 10.27 -62.17 9.67
C SER A 637 10.46 -60.65 9.66
N PRO A 638 11.26 -60.08 10.57
CA PRO A 638 11.67 -58.67 10.51
C PRO A 638 12.61 -58.34 9.34
N ASP A 639 13.17 -59.36 8.68
CA ASP A 639 14.02 -59.20 7.49
C ASP A 639 13.21 -59.10 6.18
N ASN A 640 11.89 -59.32 6.24
CA ASN A 640 11.02 -59.11 5.09
C ASN A 640 10.92 -57.62 4.75
N PHE A 641 10.62 -57.34 3.48
CA PHE A 641 10.45 -55.97 3.00
C PHE A 641 9.07 -55.41 3.29
N ILE A 642 9.06 -54.15 3.70
CA ILE A 642 7.84 -53.38 3.97
C ILE A 642 7.15 -52.97 2.66
N THR A 643 5.82 -53.00 2.65
CA THR A 643 5.01 -52.53 1.52
C THR A 643 4.84 -51.01 1.53
N ARG A 644 4.53 -50.42 0.37
CA ARG A 644 4.19 -48.99 0.26
C ARG A 644 3.02 -48.60 1.16
N SER A 645 1.98 -49.43 1.25
CA SER A 645 0.84 -49.15 2.14
C SER A 645 1.21 -49.21 3.63
N GLU A 646 2.06 -50.14 4.05
CA GLU A 646 2.51 -50.21 5.44
C GLU A 646 3.36 -49.01 5.82
N ALA A 647 4.25 -48.56 4.92
CA ALA A 647 5.05 -47.36 5.14
C ALA A 647 4.19 -46.10 5.28
N VAL A 648 3.18 -45.94 4.41
CA VAL A 648 2.21 -44.84 4.49
C VAL A 648 1.41 -44.90 5.79
N TYR A 649 0.86 -46.07 6.13
CA TYR A 649 0.07 -46.23 7.36
C TYR A 649 0.91 -45.92 8.61
N MET A 650 2.14 -46.43 8.69
CA MET A 650 3.05 -46.13 9.81
C MET A 650 3.25 -44.62 9.96
N LEU A 651 3.65 -43.95 8.88
CA LEU A 651 3.94 -42.52 8.94
C LEU A 651 2.67 -41.70 9.20
N TYR A 652 1.52 -42.16 8.74
CA TYR A 652 0.23 -41.54 9.04
C TYR A 652 -0.05 -41.57 10.55
N ILE A 653 -0.02 -42.74 11.19
CA ILE A 653 -0.34 -42.87 12.62
C ILE A 653 0.68 -42.20 13.54
N LEU A 654 1.96 -42.16 13.15
CA LEU A 654 3.02 -41.52 13.94
C LEU A 654 2.93 -39.99 13.88
N ASN A 655 2.28 -39.46 12.85
CA ASN A 655 2.12 -38.03 12.64
C ASN A 655 0.66 -37.57 12.83
N GLU A 656 -0.25 -38.43 13.32
CA GLU A 656 -1.66 -38.10 13.56
C GLU A 656 -1.85 -36.82 14.38
N TRP A 657 -0.97 -36.56 15.34
CA TRP A 657 -1.01 -35.37 16.20
C TRP A 657 -0.67 -34.06 15.47
N ARG A 658 0.00 -34.13 14.31
CA ARG A 658 0.29 -32.97 13.45
C ARG A 658 -0.95 -32.55 12.65
N TYR A 659 -1.93 -33.44 12.56
CA TYR A 659 -3.14 -33.31 11.76
C TYR A 659 -4.35 -33.06 12.69
#